data_AF-A0A094A8W3-F1
#
_entry.id   AF-A0A094A8W3-F1
#
_cell.length_a   1.000
_cell.length_b   1.000
_cell.length_c   1.000
_cell.angle_alpha   90.00
_cell.angle_beta   90.00
_cell.angle_gamma   90.00
#
_symmetry.space_group_name_H-M   'P 1'
#
loop_
_entity.id
_entity.type
_entity.pdbx_description
1 polymer ?
#
loop_
_entity_poly.entity_id
_entity_poly.type
_entity_poly.pdbx_seq_one_letter_code
_entity_poly.pdbx_strand_id
1 'polypeptide(L)'
;MAAATLESLPAEVLLHICEYLERNYMASVAAFARASKYCYFAVTALLFRTVKFDVSSSLQHSRDVQECYNMLQRAASFGHVRRLVVDSQPPKADDEPDRHNQWHRPTISAEERGYSDEIFYGLHGNRPTFYETIDDWEPLAKLVQQLPSLVDLIFGCTSPFPPCLLLVLQRRRQCRLHISRFKLHSLNASVTDAHEFMLASSPCLYSIGLRYEEGGGMAYGIPNYEREAIMRLVAGLAPNLKEVHLFHFSEGVGIYDETPWQPWKGFTLDNENHSSSRGSLRFLRLSTYEDITSQLVKDWRASTDFSVLRTLKLESVIEEDAAEFLSTNCSFPSLTNLSLKLGARNHDYPPPTRDYFDAANRFLRSLPHLNTLSLVGNIPQVTLDTTLGYHGSSLHKLLLARQQVTGILLQRHIADIKEYCPLLEDLSLSIPRSRGDATEVAAYKTLGSIPRLQRLRLDLDASDFAVLCEDDDDDDEEPNVPNDPTFDEFDQQDFKESFGSYRISRNGHIRNAFINSALDETLAREIFWAIASGKPDGAMPLEELTVRTYGGCQFGYNQVQRSYITTIIENLSRQWLVERNPRDDSRQELVVKELGGKKKADNSPLDSMVEPIFRKIWPAKHNEGGNNWRDDWNSWPLFKSDT
;
A
#
# COMPACT_ATOMS: atom_id res chain seq x y z
N MET A 1 15.16 -43.48 -28.09
CA MET A 1 14.79 -43.22 -26.68
C MET A 1 13.43 -42.54 -26.69
N ALA A 2 12.50 -42.95 -25.83
CA ALA A 2 11.25 -42.19 -25.66
C ALA A 2 11.59 -40.84 -25.03
N ALA A 3 10.95 -39.76 -25.49
CA ALA A 3 11.11 -38.45 -24.86
C ALA A 3 10.54 -38.53 -23.44
N ALA A 4 11.33 -38.11 -22.44
CA ALA A 4 10.86 -38.03 -21.07
C ALA A 4 9.76 -36.97 -20.99
N THR A 5 8.52 -37.37 -20.72
CA THR A 5 7.39 -36.47 -20.51
C THR A 5 7.35 -36.03 -19.05
N LEU A 6 6.80 -34.84 -18.77
CA LEU A 6 6.55 -34.38 -17.41
C LEU A 6 5.72 -35.38 -16.60
N GLU A 7 4.80 -36.10 -17.25
CA GLU A 7 3.96 -37.15 -16.66
C GLU A 7 4.72 -38.40 -16.21
N SER A 8 6.00 -38.54 -16.59
CA SER A 8 6.86 -39.63 -16.10
C SER A 8 7.53 -39.31 -14.75
N LEU A 9 7.42 -38.07 -14.27
CA LEU A 9 7.92 -37.67 -12.95
C LEU A 9 6.94 -38.09 -11.84
N PRO A 10 7.42 -38.44 -10.63
CA PRO A 10 6.55 -38.67 -9.48
C PRO A 10 5.68 -37.46 -9.14
N ALA A 11 4.49 -37.72 -8.59
CA ALA A 11 3.50 -36.68 -8.29
C ALA A 11 4.02 -35.67 -7.24
N GLU A 12 4.90 -36.11 -6.34
CA GLU A 12 5.58 -35.29 -5.34
C GLU A 12 6.55 -34.28 -5.97
N VAL A 13 7.24 -34.68 -7.05
CA VAL A 13 8.14 -33.79 -7.81
C VAL A 13 7.32 -32.76 -8.58
N LEU A 14 6.24 -33.18 -9.22
CA LEU A 14 5.30 -32.28 -9.90
C LEU A 14 4.64 -31.30 -8.92
N LEU A 15 4.24 -31.78 -7.74
CA LEU A 15 3.71 -30.95 -6.66
C LEU A 15 4.73 -29.89 -6.23
N HIS A 16 5.98 -30.26 -5.94
CA HIS A 16 7.01 -29.29 -5.57
C HIS A 16 7.30 -28.28 -6.69
N ILE A 17 7.39 -28.69 -7.95
CA ILE A 17 7.51 -27.75 -9.09
C ILE A 17 6.33 -26.77 -9.08
N CYS A 18 5.11 -27.27 -8.91
CA CYS A 18 3.92 -26.43 -8.86
C CYS A 18 3.77 -25.60 -7.57
N GLU A 19 4.44 -25.95 -6.47
CA GLU A 19 4.55 -25.08 -5.27
C GLU A 19 5.46 -23.87 -5.51
N TYR A 20 6.46 -23.96 -6.40
CA TYR A 20 7.20 -22.79 -6.87
C TYR A 20 6.34 -21.94 -7.82
N LEU A 21 5.59 -22.58 -8.73
CA LEU A 21 4.67 -21.88 -9.64
C LEU A 21 3.49 -21.22 -8.91
N GLU A 22 2.94 -21.83 -7.85
CA GLU A 22 1.85 -21.27 -7.04
C GLU A 22 2.24 -19.89 -6.46
N ARG A 23 3.48 -19.75 -5.98
CA ARG A 23 3.97 -18.51 -5.36
C ARG A 23 4.07 -17.35 -6.35
N ASN A 24 4.42 -17.64 -7.60
CA ASN A 24 4.74 -16.61 -8.59
C ASN A 24 3.58 -16.37 -9.58
N TYR A 25 2.93 -17.44 -10.06
CA TYR A 25 1.91 -17.35 -11.10
C TYR A 25 0.98 -18.58 -11.09
N MET A 26 -0.07 -18.55 -10.26
CA MET A 26 -1.04 -19.66 -10.12
C MET A 26 -1.71 -20.08 -11.44
N ALA A 27 -1.85 -19.17 -12.42
CA ALA A 27 -2.40 -19.52 -13.73
C ALA A 27 -1.56 -20.59 -14.47
N SER A 28 -0.23 -20.66 -14.24
CA SER A 28 0.59 -21.78 -14.72
C SER A 28 0.24 -23.10 -14.06
N VAL A 29 -0.11 -23.11 -12.76
CA VAL A 29 -0.59 -24.32 -12.06
C VAL A 29 -1.95 -24.77 -12.60
N ALA A 30 -2.85 -23.83 -12.90
CA ALA A 30 -4.14 -24.12 -13.52
C ALA A 30 -3.98 -24.65 -14.97
N ALA A 31 -3.08 -24.07 -15.76
CA ALA A 31 -2.75 -24.56 -17.10
C ALA A 31 -2.11 -25.96 -17.05
N PHE A 32 -1.18 -26.20 -16.13
CA PHE A 32 -0.59 -27.51 -15.88
C PHE A 32 -1.64 -28.56 -15.50
N ALA A 33 -2.56 -28.23 -14.59
CA ALA A 33 -3.67 -29.09 -14.20
C ALA A 33 -4.62 -29.44 -15.37
N ARG A 34 -4.70 -28.59 -16.40
CA ARG A 34 -5.50 -28.83 -17.61
C ARG A 34 -4.78 -29.69 -18.66
N ALA A 35 -3.46 -29.92 -18.53
CA ALA A 35 -2.70 -30.70 -19.51
C ALA A 35 -3.10 -32.18 -19.52
N SER A 36 -3.32 -32.78 -18.34
CA SER A 36 -3.82 -34.15 -18.24
C SER A 36 -4.41 -34.48 -16.88
N LYS A 37 -5.07 -35.64 -16.78
CA LYS A 37 -5.62 -36.15 -15.51
C LYS A 37 -4.52 -36.39 -14.47
N TYR A 38 -3.34 -36.85 -14.87
CA TYR A 38 -2.23 -37.10 -13.94
C TYR A 38 -1.73 -35.78 -13.33
N CYS A 39 -1.50 -34.78 -14.19
CA CYS A 39 -1.12 -33.43 -13.76
C CYS A 39 -2.19 -32.81 -12.84
N TYR A 40 -3.48 -32.96 -13.17
CA TYR A 40 -4.59 -32.53 -12.30
C TYR A 40 -4.52 -33.17 -10.90
N PHE A 41 -4.40 -34.51 -10.81
CA PHE A 41 -4.31 -35.20 -9.52
C PHE A 41 -3.08 -34.79 -8.71
N ALA A 42 -1.92 -34.61 -9.37
CA ALA A 42 -0.69 -34.17 -8.69
C ALA A 42 -0.81 -32.80 -8.01
N VAL A 43 -1.58 -31.86 -8.59
CA VAL A 43 -1.72 -30.48 -8.07
C VAL A 43 -3.08 -30.17 -7.44
N THR A 44 -3.98 -31.14 -7.35
CA THR A 44 -5.32 -30.99 -6.72
C THR A 44 -5.23 -30.34 -5.34
N ALA A 45 -4.22 -30.72 -4.55
CA ALA A 45 -3.96 -30.14 -3.23
C ALA A 45 -3.67 -28.62 -3.26
N LEU A 46 -3.04 -28.11 -4.32
CA LEU A 46 -2.77 -26.67 -4.52
C LEU A 46 -4.00 -25.94 -5.07
N LEU A 47 -4.74 -26.55 -6.00
CA LEU A 47 -5.93 -25.94 -6.59
C LEU A 47 -6.97 -25.56 -5.51
N PHE A 48 -7.18 -26.43 -4.53
CA PHE A 48 -8.18 -26.23 -3.47
C PHE A 48 -7.62 -25.62 -2.17
N ARG A 49 -6.36 -25.17 -2.13
CA ARG A 49 -5.66 -24.78 -0.89
C ARG A 49 -6.20 -23.50 -0.24
N THR A 50 -6.61 -22.49 -1.02
CA THR A 50 -7.42 -21.35 -0.55
C THR A 50 -8.78 -21.43 -1.21
N VAL A 51 -9.86 -21.06 -0.51
CA VAL A 51 -11.17 -20.73 -1.10
C VAL A 51 -11.47 -19.26 -0.82
N LYS A 52 -12.01 -18.50 -1.80
CA LYS A 52 -12.54 -17.14 -1.62
C LYS A 52 -14.05 -17.11 -1.88
N PHE A 53 -14.79 -16.40 -1.05
CA PHE A 53 -16.18 -15.98 -1.27
C PHE A 53 -16.26 -14.44 -1.32
N ASP A 54 -17.13 -13.94 -2.19
CA ASP A 54 -17.56 -12.55 -2.27
C ASP A 54 -19.00 -12.49 -1.75
N VAL A 55 -19.23 -11.66 -0.73
CA VAL A 55 -20.51 -11.50 -0.03
C VAL A 55 -21.10 -10.14 -0.40
N SER A 56 -21.48 -10.03 -1.67
CA SER A 56 -22.19 -8.86 -2.24
C SER A 56 -23.72 -9.00 -2.18
N SER A 57 -24.27 -10.22 -2.07
CA SER A 57 -25.68 -10.45 -1.71
C SER A 57 -25.92 -11.84 -1.08
N SER A 58 -26.87 -11.94 -0.14
CA SER A 58 -27.12 -13.15 0.65
C SER A 58 -27.59 -14.37 -0.17
N LEU A 59 -28.42 -14.13 -1.20
CA LEU A 59 -28.87 -15.18 -2.14
C LEU A 59 -27.71 -15.74 -2.98
N GLN A 60 -26.77 -14.89 -3.39
CA GLN A 60 -25.58 -15.32 -4.12
C GLN A 60 -24.61 -16.06 -3.19
N HIS A 61 -24.36 -15.53 -1.99
CA HIS A 61 -23.53 -16.18 -0.96
C HIS A 61 -23.97 -17.64 -0.69
N SER A 62 -25.26 -17.87 -0.43
CA SER A 62 -25.78 -19.22 -0.16
C SER A 62 -25.58 -20.18 -1.35
N ARG A 63 -25.73 -19.67 -2.57
CA ARG A 63 -25.53 -20.45 -3.80
C ARG A 63 -24.05 -20.79 -4.01
N ASP A 64 -23.17 -19.81 -3.91
CA ASP A 64 -21.74 -19.97 -4.16
C ASP A 64 -21.09 -20.91 -3.14
N VAL A 65 -21.51 -20.84 -1.88
CA VAL A 65 -21.13 -21.81 -0.83
C VAL A 65 -21.57 -23.23 -1.18
N GLN A 66 -22.78 -23.42 -1.70
CA GLN A 66 -23.28 -24.74 -2.11
C GLN A 66 -22.58 -25.27 -3.37
N GLU A 67 -22.29 -24.41 -4.35
CA GLU A 67 -21.51 -24.78 -5.53
C GLU A 67 -20.08 -25.18 -5.14
N CYS A 68 -19.44 -24.44 -4.22
CA CYS A 68 -18.15 -24.78 -3.65
C CYS A 68 -18.17 -26.11 -2.88
N TYR A 69 -19.19 -26.34 -2.02
CA TYR A 69 -19.36 -27.61 -1.31
C TYR A 69 -19.48 -28.78 -2.31
N ASN A 70 -20.32 -28.64 -3.33
CA ASN A 70 -20.52 -29.66 -4.37
C ASN A 70 -19.24 -29.91 -5.17
N MET A 71 -18.41 -28.89 -5.40
CA MET A 71 -17.11 -29.01 -6.06
C MET A 71 -16.10 -29.78 -5.18
N LEU A 72 -15.95 -29.39 -3.91
CA LEU A 72 -15.04 -30.05 -2.96
C LEU A 72 -15.44 -31.51 -2.71
N GLN A 73 -16.75 -31.81 -2.67
CA GLN A 73 -17.26 -33.17 -2.55
C GLN A 73 -16.94 -34.02 -3.78
N ARG A 74 -17.18 -33.49 -4.99
CA ARG A 74 -16.86 -34.18 -6.26
C ARG A 74 -15.36 -34.47 -6.41
N ALA A 75 -14.51 -33.59 -5.90
CA ALA A 75 -13.05 -33.74 -5.95
C ALA A 75 -12.44 -34.41 -4.70
N ALA A 76 -13.24 -34.86 -3.73
CA ALA A 76 -12.80 -35.35 -2.42
C ALA A 76 -11.81 -34.40 -1.67
N SER A 77 -11.90 -33.09 -1.95
CA SER A 77 -10.83 -32.11 -1.68
C SER A 77 -11.01 -31.30 -0.39
N PHE A 78 -12.01 -31.61 0.45
CA PHE A 78 -12.21 -30.94 1.75
C PHE A 78 -10.94 -30.95 2.64
N GLY A 79 -10.13 -32.02 2.56
CA GLY A 79 -8.86 -32.14 3.28
C GLY A 79 -7.72 -31.28 2.75
N HIS A 80 -7.86 -30.64 1.58
CA HIS A 80 -6.85 -29.78 0.98
C HIS A 80 -7.03 -28.29 1.32
N VAL A 81 -8.24 -27.87 1.70
CA VAL A 81 -8.51 -26.46 2.05
C VAL A 81 -7.75 -26.07 3.32
N ARG A 82 -6.80 -25.14 3.18
CA ARG A 82 -5.99 -24.57 4.26
C ARG A 82 -6.39 -23.15 4.61
N ARG A 83 -6.95 -22.40 3.67
CA ARG A 83 -7.33 -20.99 3.86
C ARG A 83 -8.74 -20.74 3.32
N LEU A 84 -9.50 -19.94 4.05
CA LEU A 84 -10.78 -19.39 3.63
C LEU A 84 -10.68 -17.86 3.66
N VAL A 85 -11.14 -17.20 2.60
CA VAL A 85 -11.24 -15.75 2.48
C VAL A 85 -12.70 -15.41 2.26
N VAL A 86 -13.23 -14.48 3.05
CA VAL A 86 -14.57 -13.92 2.90
C VAL A 86 -14.40 -12.42 2.76
N ASP A 87 -14.90 -11.84 1.68
CA ASP A 87 -14.73 -10.43 1.32
C ASP A 87 -16.09 -9.83 0.97
N SER A 88 -16.26 -8.52 1.12
CA SER A 88 -17.50 -7.81 0.74
C SER A 88 -17.23 -6.56 -0.11
N GLN A 89 -16.04 -6.44 -0.70
CA GLN A 89 -15.83 -5.45 -1.77
C GLN A 89 -16.47 -5.95 -3.06
N PRO A 90 -17.32 -5.15 -3.74
CA PRO A 90 -17.78 -5.51 -5.07
C PRO A 90 -16.57 -5.56 -6.02
N PRO A 91 -16.65 -6.35 -7.11
CA PRO A 91 -15.67 -6.28 -8.19
C PRO A 91 -15.50 -4.83 -8.65
N LYS A 92 -14.26 -4.43 -8.95
CA LYS A 92 -14.01 -3.13 -9.58
C LYS A 92 -14.69 -3.15 -10.95
N ALA A 93 -15.09 -1.98 -11.48
CA ALA A 93 -15.77 -1.93 -12.77
C ALA A 93 -14.92 -2.46 -13.95
N ASP A 94 -13.60 -2.54 -13.75
CA ASP A 94 -12.61 -3.09 -14.68
C ASP A 94 -12.38 -4.62 -14.50
N ASP A 95 -12.96 -5.24 -13.46
CA ASP A 95 -13.12 -6.68 -13.40
C ASP A 95 -14.23 -7.08 -14.40
N GLU A 96 -13.94 -7.02 -15.70
CA GLU A 96 -14.76 -7.74 -16.68
C GLU A 96 -14.84 -9.19 -16.20
N PRO A 97 -16.04 -9.75 -15.97
CA PRO A 97 -16.17 -11.14 -15.60
C PRO A 97 -15.82 -11.96 -16.84
N ASP A 98 -14.54 -12.33 -16.97
CA ASP A 98 -14.07 -13.17 -18.06
C ASP A 98 -14.89 -14.46 -18.05
N ARG A 99 -15.82 -14.54 -19.01
CA ARG A 99 -16.84 -15.59 -19.06
C ARG A 99 -16.22 -16.96 -19.37
N HIS A 100 -14.90 -17.05 -19.53
CA HIS A 100 -14.13 -18.24 -19.84
C HIS A 100 -13.11 -18.62 -18.75
N ASN A 101 -13.61 -18.93 -17.55
CA ASN A 101 -12.91 -19.74 -16.54
C ASN A 101 -11.44 -19.34 -16.24
N GLN A 102 -11.21 -18.45 -15.27
CA GLN A 102 -10.04 -18.60 -14.41
C GLN A 102 -10.26 -18.05 -13.00
N TRP A 103 -10.06 -18.94 -12.03
CA TRP A 103 -10.09 -18.60 -10.61
C TRP A 103 -8.73 -18.03 -10.23
N HIS A 104 -8.59 -16.71 -10.32
CA HIS A 104 -7.36 -16.00 -9.97
C HIS A 104 -7.18 -16.01 -8.44
N ARG A 105 -6.26 -16.86 -7.97
CA ARG A 105 -5.91 -17.00 -6.55
C ARG A 105 -4.67 -16.15 -6.25
N PRO A 106 -4.75 -15.11 -5.40
CA PRO A 106 -3.62 -14.23 -5.08
C PRO A 106 -2.66 -14.80 -4.01
N THR A 107 -1.59 -14.04 -3.71
CA THR A 107 -0.35 -14.36 -2.97
C THR A 107 -0.43 -15.28 -1.73
N ILE A 108 -0.64 -14.77 -0.52
CA ILE A 108 -1.34 -13.55 -0.12
C ILE A 108 -0.45 -12.78 0.88
N SER A 109 0.06 -11.60 0.49
CA SER A 109 0.77 -10.62 1.33
C SER A 109 -0.14 -10.05 2.42
N ALA A 110 0.39 -9.25 3.35
CA ALA A 110 -0.46 -8.53 4.31
C ALA A 110 -1.40 -7.52 3.61
N GLU A 111 -0.97 -6.91 2.49
CA GLU A 111 -1.86 -6.07 1.69
C GLU A 111 -3.00 -6.90 1.07
N GLU A 112 -2.69 -8.07 0.47
CA GLU A 112 -3.69 -8.97 -0.13
C GLU A 112 -4.60 -9.67 0.90
N ARG A 113 -4.24 -9.69 2.20
CA ARG A 113 -5.12 -10.16 3.30
C ARG A 113 -6.21 -9.15 3.69
N GLY A 114 -6.16 -7.94 3.13
CA GLY A 114 -7.15 -6.91 3.39
C GLY A 114 -6.67 -5.75 4.27
N TYR A 115 -5.35 -5.56 4.45
CA TYR A 115 -4.77 -4.58 5.37
C TYR A 115 -4.05 -3.41 4.67
N SER A 116 -4.54 -2.98 3.49
CA SER A 116 -4.08 -1.77 2.79
C SER A 116 -5.09 -0.62 2.91
N ASP A 117 -4.63 0.61 2.75
CA ASP A 117 -5.45 1.80 3.00
C ASP A 117 -6.53 1.96 1.91
N GLU A 118 -6.23 1.50 0.69
CA GLU A 118 -7.15 1.42 -0.46
C GLU A 118 -8.48 0.70 -0.12
N ILE A 119 -8.44 -0.25 0.82
CA ILE A 119 -9.58 -1.07 1.23
C ILE A 119 -10.56 -0.29 2.12
N PHE A 120 -10.08 0.81 2.71
CA PHE A 120 -10.87 1.78 3.45
C PHE A 120 -11.32 2.96 2.57
N TYR A 121 -10.54 3.34 1.55
CA TYR A 121 -10.89 4.37 0.57
C TYR A 121 -11.92 3.93 -0.49
N GLY A 122 -12.00 2.64 -0.84
CA GLY A 122 -12.95 2.12 -1.82
C GLY A 122 -14.45 2.20 -1.44
N LEU A 123 -14.80 2.81 -0.30
CA LEU A 123 -16.15 2.84 0.28
C LEU A 123 -16.89 4.19 0.12
N HIS A 124 -16.40 5.10 -0.73
CA HIS A 124 -17.12 6.34 -1.08
C HIS A 124 -18.43 6.13 -1.89
N GLY A 125 -18.86 4.88 -2.10
CA GLY A 125 -20.17 4.54 -2.64
C GLY A 125 -20.88 3.52 -1.74
N ASN A 126 -22.03 3.94 -1.17
CA ASN A 126 -22.98 3.15 -0.36
C ASN A 126 -22.38 2.25 0.75
N ARG A 127 -22.62 2.66 2.01
CA ARG A 127 -22.52 1.77 3.17
C ARG A 127 -23.31 0.47 2.90
N PRO A 128 -22.69 -0.72 2.93
CA PRO A 128 -23.44 -1.97 2.75
C PRO A 128 -24.44 -2.13 3.89
N THR A 129 -25.74 -2.08 3.58
CA THR A 129 -26.84 -2.20 4.54
C THR A 129 -27.10 -3.67 4.92
N PHE A 130 -26.06 -4.36 5.38
CA PHE A 130 -26.12 -5.77 5.78
C PHE A 130 -25.98 -5.91 7.30
N TYR A 131 -27.09 -5.61 7.98
CA TYR A 131 -27.41 -6.27 9.24
C TYR A 131 -28.02 -7.63 8.88
N GLU A 132 -27.17 -8.60 8.56
CA GLU A 132 -27.64 -9.94 8.23
C GLU A 132 -28.04 -10.70 9.50
N THR A 133 -29.16 -11.38 9.37
CA THR A 133 -29.63 -12.38 10.33
C THR A 133 -28.66 -13.57 10.38
N ILE A 134 -28.63 -14.28 11.51
CA ILE A 134 -27.74 -15.44 11.72
C ILE A 134 -27.90 -16.51 10.61
N ASP A 135 -29.09 -16.60 10.03
CA ASP A 135 -29.47 -17.57 8.99
C ASP A 135 -28.65 -17.44 7.69
N ASP A 136 -28.23 -16.23 7.31
CA ASP A 136 -27.51 -15.97 6.06
C ASP A 136 -26.08 -16.58 6.03
N TRP A 137 -25.51 -16.82 7.22
CA TRP A 137 -24.14 -17.33 7.42
C TRP A 137 -24.06 -18.83 7.74
N GLU A 138 -25.19 -19.45 8.03
CA GLU A 138 -25.28 -20.86 8.40
C GLU A 138 -24.78 -21.83 7.31
N PRO A 139 -24.97 -21.60 5.98
CA PRO A 139 -24.36 -22.43 4.95
C PRO A 139 -22.83 -22.43 5.03
N LEU A 140 -22.21 -21.26 5.24
CA LEU A 140 -20.77 -21.13 5.35
C LEU A 140 -20.25 -21.77 6.64
N ALA A 141 -20.97 -21.61 7.76
CA ALA A 141 -20.65 -22.27 9.02
C ALA A 141 -20.66 -23.81 8.90
N LYS A 142 -21.63 -24.37 8.15
CA LYS A 142 -21.66 -25.81 7.82
C LYS A 142 -20.49 -26.23 6.94
N LEU A 143 -20.13 -25.44 5.93
CA LEU A 143 -18.94 -25.72 5.11
C LEU A 143 -17.66 -25.72 5.96
N VAL A 144 -17.44 -24.70 6.80
CA VAL A 144 -16.24 -24.59 7.67
C VAL A 144 -16.10 -25.77 8.64
N GLN A 145 -17.21 -26.34 9.13
CA GLN A 145 -17.18 -27.57 9.93
C GLN A 145 -16.58 -28.76 9.15
N GLN A 146 -16.82 -28.84 7.84
CA GLN A 146 -16.37 -29.92 6.95
C GLN A 146 -14.93 -29.73 6.42
N LEU A 147 -14.22 -28.65 6.78
CA LEU A 147 -12.84 -28.39 6.33
C LEU A 147 -11.82 -28.82 7.40
N PRO A 148 -11.46 -30.10 7.56
CA PRO A 148 -10.60 -30.55 8.67
C PRO A 148 -9.25 -29.82 8.70
N SER A 149 -8.71 -29.50 7.54
CA SER A 149 -7.38 -28.93 7.34
C SER A 149 -7.27 -27.39 7.45
N LEU A 150 -8.38 -26.67 7.70
CA LEU A 150 -8.41 -25.20 7.70
C LEU A 150 -7.50 -24.60 8.79
N VAL A 151 -6.53 -23.79 8.35
CA VAL A 151 -5.51 -23.09 9.16
C VAL A 151 -5.85 -21.60 9.31
N ASP A 152 -6.36 -20.96 8.27
CA ASP A 152 -6.63 -19.51 8.23
C ASP A 152 -8.07 -19.22 7.76
N LEU A 153 -8.79 -18.39 8.50
CA LEU A 153 -10.01 -17.72 8.02
C LEU A 153 -9.75 -16.21 8.03
N ILE A 154 -9.83 -15.59 6.86
CA ILE A 154 -9.69 -14.14 6.66
C ILE A 154 -11.08 -13.57 6.40
N PHE A 155 -11.49 -12.64 7.24
CA PHE A 155 -12.79 -11.98 7.19
C PHE A 155 -12.61 -10.49 6.88
N GLY A 156 -12.79 -10.17 5.61
CA GLY A 156 -12.74 -8.83 5.03
C GLY A 156 -14.11 -8.31 4.63
N CYS A 157 -15.14 -8.53 5.45
CA CYS A 157 -16.44 -7.84 5.28
C CYS A 157 -16.46 -6.51 6.06
N THR A 158 -17.52 -5.71 5.88
CA THR A 158 -17.83 -4.54 6.74
C THR A 158 -18.84 -4.86 7.84
N SER A 159 -19.50 -6.02 7.77
CA SER A 159 -20.45 -6.50 8.78
C SER A 159 -19.73 -7.05 10.02
N PRO A 160 -20.41 -7.13 11.19
CA PRO A 160 -19.88 -7.82 12.36
C PRO A 160 -19.56 -9.30 12.06
N PHE A 161 -18.53 -9.85 12.70
CA PHE A 161 -18.16 -11.25 12.50
C PHE A 161 -19.29 -12.21 12.96
N PRO A 162 -19.79 -13.14 12.12
CA PRO A 162 -20.99 -13.92 12.44
C PRO A 162 -20.85 -14.87 13.67
N PRO A 163 -21.84 -14.91 14.59
CA PRO A 163 -21.82 -15.79 15.76
C PRO A 163 -21.70 -17.29 15.41
N CYS A 164 -22.40 -17.76 14.39
CA CYS A 164 -22.36 -19.16 13.96
C CYS A 164 -20.94 -19.59 13.51
N LEU A 165 -20.22 -18.71 12.80
CA LEU A 165 -18.83 -18.94 12.42
C LEU A 165 -17.89 -18.94 13.63
N LEU A 166 -18.07 -18.01 14.58
CA LEU A 166 -17.25 -17.94 15.79
C LEU A 166 -17.34 -19.23 16.62
N LEU A 167 -18.56 -19.74 16.83
CA LEU A 167 -18.82 -20.99 17.53
C LEU A 167 -18.14 -22.20 16.83
N VAL A 168 -18.14 -22.24 15.49
CA VAL A 168 -17.44 -23.28 14.73
C VAL A 168 -15.93 -23.17 14.90
N LEU A 169 -15.36 -21.96 14.81
CA LEU A 169 -13.90 -21.76 14.98
C LEU A 169 -13.42 -22.11 16.39
N GLN A 170 -14.18 -21.74 17.44
CA GLN A 170 -13.85 -22.05 18.82
C GLN A 170 -13.79 -23.56 19.12
N ARG A 171 -14.64 -24.36 18.46
CA ARG A 171 -14.58 -25.84 18.55
C ARG A 171 -13.31 -26.40 17.92
N ARG A 172 -12.77 -25.74 16.90
CA ARG A 172 -11.56 -26.16 16.16
C ARG A 172 -10.26 -25.78 16.86
N ARG A 173 -10.21 -24.64 17.56
CA ARG A 173 -9.07 -24.07 18.33
C ARG A 173 -7.75 -23.82 17.58
N GLN A 174 -7.52 -24.44 16.42
CA GLN A 174 -6.28 -24.37 15.64
C GLN A 174 -6.37 -23.43 14.43
N CYS A 175 -7.58 -22.93 14.09
CA CYS A 175 -7.77 -22.01 12.99
C CYS A 175 -7.50 -20.57 13.44
N ARG A 176 -6.64 -19.87 12.71
CA ARG A 176 -6.34 -18.45 12.90
C ARG A 176 -7.40 -17.60 12.21
N LEU A 177 -8.07 -16.77 12.98
CA LEU A 177 -9.02 -15.77 12.54
C LEU A 177 -8.29 -14.44 12.34
N HIS A 178 -8.37 -13.93 11.12
CA HIS A 178 -7.86 -12.62 10.71
C HIS A 178 -9.07 -11.76 10.35
N ILE A 179 -9.24 -10.61 10.99
CA ILE A 179 -10.36 -9.69 10.73
C ILE A 179 -9.78 -8.40 10.17
N SER A 180 -10.12 -8.08 8.92
CA SER A 180 -9.52 -6.95 8.19
C SER A 180 -10.16 -5.61 8.56
N ARG A 181 -11.42 -5.63 9.00
CA ARG A 181 -12.18 -4.47 9.50
C ARG A 181 -12.85 -4.80 10.84
N PHE A 182 -12.03 -4.92 11.88
CA PHE A 182 -12.47 -5.19 13.25
C PHE A 182 -13.15 -3.94 13.84
N LYS A 183 -14.34 -4.11 14.43
CA LYS A 183 -15.04 -3.05 15.17
C LYS A 183 -15.91 -3.65 16.28
N LEU A 184 -16.06 -2.92 17.38
CA LEU A 184 -16.88 -3.27 18.54
C LEU A 184 -17.87 -2.13 18.78
N HIS A 185 -19.17 -2.43 18.75
CA HIS A 185 -20.25 -1.45 18.81
C HIS A 185 -20.73 -1.22 20.26
N SER A 186 -20.52 -2.20 21.15
CA SER A 186 -20.92 -2.15 22.55
C SER A 186 -19.93 -1.43 23.47
N LEU A 187 -18.86 -0.82 22.96
CA LEU A 187 -17.84 -0.10 23.76
C LEU A 187 -18.41 1.08 24.58
N ASN A 188 -19.48 1.70 24.07
CA ASN A 188 -20.21 2.79 24.74
C ASN A 188 -21.47 2.31 25.49
N ALA A 189 -21.81 1.02 25.42
CA ALA A 189 -22.97 0.48 26.09
C ALA A 189 -22.74 0.32 27.61
N SER A 190 -23.82 0.27 28.38
CA SER A 190 -23.75 0.00 29.82
C SER A 190 -23.32 -1.42 30.17
N VAL A 191 -23.43 -2.35 29.21
CA VAL A 191 -23.01 -3.75 29.30
C VAL A 191 -22.38 -4.12 27.96
N THR A 192 -21.20 -4.74 27.99
CA THR A 192 -20.54 -5.28 26.79
C THR A 192 -21.40 -6.39 26.17
N ASP A 193 -21.56 -6.37 24.85
CA ASP A 193 -22.27 -7.44 24.16
C ASP A 193 -21.54 -8.78 24.31
N ALA A 194 -22.31 -9.85 24.55
CA ALA A 194 -21.76 -11.16 24.87
C ALA A 194 -21.04 -11.82 23.67
N HIS A 195 -21.48 -11.54 22.45
CA HIS A 195 -20.83 -12.04 21.23
C HIS A 195 -19.58 -11.21 20.89
N GLU A 196 -19.63 -9.89 21.02
CA GLU A 196 -18.46 -9.02 20.88
C GLU A 196 -17.37 -9.36 21.90
N PHE A 197 -17.73 -9.62 23.16
CA PHE A 197 -16.78 -10.09 24.18
C PHE A 197 -16.23 -11.49 23.86
N MET A 198 -17.07 -12.40 23.37
CA MET A 198 -16.65 -13.74 22.92
C MET A 198 -15.68 -13.68 21.74
N LEU A 199 -15.82 -12.68 20.85
CA LEU A 199 -14.91 -12.44 19.74
C LEU A 199 -13.58 -11.84 20.24
N ALA A 200 -13.65 -10.81 21.09
CA ALA A 200 -12.50 -10.14 21.70
C ALA A 200 -11.63 -11.08 22.55
N SER A 201 -12.24 -12.05 23.22
CA SER A 201 -11.56 -13.08 24.03
C SER A 201 -11.22 -14.37 23.26
N SER A 202 -11.48 -14.42 21.95
CA SER A 202 -11.36 -15.65 21.17
C SER A 202 -9.91 -16.11 21.03
N PRO A 203 -9.56 -17.35 21.42
CA PRO A 203 -8.21 -17.89 21.23
C PRO A 203 -7.90 -18.18 19.74
N CYS A 204 -8.89 -18.05 18.85
CA CYS A 204 -8.66 -18.14 17.41
C CYS A 204 -8.21 -16.79 16.81
N LEU A 205 -8.47 -15.66 17.49
CA LEU A 205 -8.14 -14.32 16.98
C LEU A 205 -6.62 -14.14 16.89
N TYR A 206 -6.13 -13.86 15.68
CA TYR A 206 -4.69 -13.83 15.37
C TYR A 206 -4.25 -12.49 14.76
N SER A 207 -5.08 -11.86 13.92
CA SER A 207 -4.82 -10.55 13.33
C SER A 207 -6.08 -9.67 13.33
N ILE A 208 -5.93 -8.39 13.67
CA ILE A 208 -7.00 -7.37 13.57
C ILE A 208 -6.51 -6.12 12.85
N GLY A 209 -7.40 -5.56 12.02
CA GLY A 209 -7.25 -4.26 11.40
C GLY A 209 -8.39 -3.35 11.82
N LEU A 210 -8.08 -2.21 12.43
CA LEU A 210 -9.07 -1.21 12.84
C LEU A 210 -8.82 0.09 12.07
N ARG A 211 -9.87 0.58 11.41
CA ARG A 211 -9.98 1.99 11.01
C ARG A 211 -10.60 2.74 12.18
N TYR A 212 -9.85 3.70 12.74
CA TYR A 212 -10.32 4.53 13.85
C TYR A 212 -10.36 6.00 13.43
N GLU A 213 -11.37 6.70 13.93
CA GLU A 213 -11.56 8.13 13.74
C GLU A 213 -10.89 8.85 14.92
N GLU A 214 -9.86 9.64 14.61
CA GLU A 214 -9.13 10.50 15.55
C GLU A 214 -9.30 11.97 15.12
N GLY A 215 -10.55 12.36 14.85
CA GLY A 215 -10.96 13.74 15.09
C GLY A 215 -11.25 13.87 16.58
N GLY A 216 -10.60 14.82 17.27
CA GLY A 216 -10.62 14.91 18.73
C GLY A 216 -12.02 15.07 19.32
N GLY A 217 -12.64 13.94 19.65
CA GLY A 217 -14.00 13.87 20.17
C GLY A 217 -15.09 14.08 19.13
N MET A 218 -16.29 13.60 19.45
CA MET A 218 -17.53 14.04 18.81
C MET A 218 -17.67 13.71 17.32
N ALA A 219 -17.34 12.49 16.89
CA ALA A 219 -18.13 11.84 15.84
C ALA A 219 -19.58 11.68 16.35
N TYR A 220 -20.40 12.73 16.14
CA TYR A 220 -21.79 12.84 16.61
C TYR A 220 -22.01 12.78 18.13
N GLY A 221 -21.04 13.22 18.93
CA GLY A 221 -21.19 13.30 20.40
C GLY A 221 -20.87 12.02 21.18
N ILE A 222 -20.26 11.02 20.54
CA ILE A 222 -20.01 9.69 21.13
C ILE A 222 -18.51 9.54 21.46
N PRO A 223 -18.13 9.07 22.66
CA PRO A 223 -16.74 8.73 22.99
C PRO A 223 -16.17 7.62 22.09
N ASN A 224 -14.90 7.73 21.71
CA ASN A 224 -14.18 6.62 21.08
C ASN A 224 -13.31 5.91 22.14
N TYR A 225 -13.56 4.61 22.36
CA TYR A 225 -12.78 3.75 23.26
C TYR A 225 -12.11 2.56 22.52
N GLU A 226 -12.04 2.62 21.18
CA GLU A 226 -11.51 1.53 20.37
C GLU A 226 -10.02 1.26 20.66
N ARG A 227 -9.25 2.31 20.99
CA ARG A 227 -7.82 2.24 21.34
C ARG A 227 -7.61 1.48 22.65
N GLU A 228 -8.32 1.83 23.70
CA GLU A 228 -8.25 1.21 25.03
C GLU A 228 -8.73 -0.25 24.96
N ALA A 229 -9.78 -0.52 24.18
CA ALA A 229 -10.24 -1.87 23.90
C ALA A 229 -9.14 -2.71 23.26
N ILE A 230 -8.45 -2.21 22.23
CA ILE A 230 -7.34 -2.92 21.58
C ILE A 230 -6.17 -3.15 22.54
N MET A 231 -5.80 -2.14 23.34
CA MET A 231 -4.76 -2.31 24.37
C MET A 231 -5.14 -3.43 25.34
N ARG A 232 -6.42 -3.53 25.74
CA ARG A 232 -6.93 -4.62 26.59
C ARG A 232 -6.92 -5.99 25.90
N LEU A 233 -7.27 -6.06 24.60
CA LEU A 233 -7.14 -7.27 23.77
C LEU A 233 -5.69 -7.77 23.76
N VAL A 234 -4.74 -6.86 23.50
CA VAL A 234 -3.31 -7.14 23.43
C VAL A 234 -2.74 -7.52 24.80
N ALA A 235 -3.19 -6.88 25.88
CA ALA A 235 -2.82 -7.18 27.28
C ALA A 235 -3.48 -8.47 27.83
N GLY A 236 -3.56 -9.52 27.01
CA GLY A 236 -3.87 -10.89 27.42
C GLY A 236 -5.31 -11.36 27.24
N LEU A 237 -6.27 -10.48 26.89
CA LEU A 237 -7.66 -10.93 26.62
C LEU A 237 -7.73 -11.75 25.32
N ALA A 238 -6.95 -11.40 24.29
CA ALA A 238 -6.78 -12.16 23.05
C ALA A 238 -5.41 -12.86 23.01
N PRO A 239 -5.24 -14.04 23.64
CA PRO A 239 -3.90 -14.62 23.91
C PRO A 239 -3.08 -14.96 22.65
N ASN A 240 -3.77 -15.28 21.56
CA ASN A 240 -3.15 -15.66 20.28
C ASN A 240 -3.05 -14.50 19.27
N LEU A 241 -3.44 -13.28 19.64
CA LEU A 241 -3.26 -12.10 18.81
C LEU A 241 -1.76 -11.85 18.59
N LYS A 242 -1.34 -11.69 17.33
CA LYS A 242 0.06 -11.45 16.92
C LYS A 242 0.24 -10.27 15.96
N GLU A 243 -0.82 -9.83 15.29
CA GLU A 243 -0.77 -8.78 14.27
C GLU A 243 -1.86 -7.73 14.57
N VAL A 244 -1.47 -6.47 14.73
CA VAL A 244 -2.40 -5.34 14.92
C VAL A 244 -2.08 -4.25 13.90
N HIS A 245 -3.11 -3.79 13.20
CA HIS A 245 -3.03 -2.74 12.20
C HIS A 245 -4.01 -1.62 12.55
N LEU A 246 -3.50 -0.47 13.00
CA LEU A 246 -4.30 0.73 13.20
C LEU A 246 -4.17 1.65 12.00
N PHE A 247 -5.32 2.08 11.47
CA PHE A 247 -5.45 2.98 10.34
C PHE A 247 -6.23 4.21 10.79
N HIS A 248 -5.60 5.37 10.77
CA HIS A 248 -6.34 6.61 10.92
C HIS A 248 -7.18 6.90 9.67
N PHE A 249 -8.39 7.42 9.88
CA PHE A 249 -9.18 8.03 8.83
C PHE A 249 -9.90 9.29 9.33
N SER A 250 -9.93 10.33 8.50
CA SER A 250 -10.59 11.60 8.78
C SER A 250 -11.76 11.81 7.81
N GLU A 251 -13.00 11.73 8.31
CA GLU A 251 -14.21 12.13 7.60
C GLU A 251 -14.72 13.47 8.17
N GLY A 252 -14.06 14.56 7.78
CA GLY A 252 -14.50 15.93 8.06
C GLY A 252 -14.07 16.52 9.41
N VAL A 253 -14.46 17.79 9.62
CA VAL A 253 -14.11 18.57 10.80
C VAL A 253 -15.13 18.28 11.91
N GLY A 254 -14.69 17.62 12.98
CA GLY A 254 -15.50 17.43 14.19
C GLY A 254 -15.78 18.75 14.91
N ILE A 255 -16.93 18.84 15.59
CA ILE A 255 -17.25 19.97 16.47
C ILE A 255 -16.65 19.67 17.84
N TYR A 256 -15.62 20.42 18.23
CA TYR A 256 -15.02 20.32 19.56
C TYR A 256 -16.01 20.81 20.62
N ASP A 257 -16.25 19.99 21.63
CA ASP A 257 -16.92 20.34 22.89
C ASP A 257 -15.89 20.09 24.01
N GLU A 258 -15.64 21.09 24.85
CA GLU A 258 -14.55 21.11 25.84
C GLU A 258 -14.82 20.19 27.06
N THR A 259 -15.88 19.40 27.02
CA THR A 259 -16.30 18.53 28.13
C THR A 259 -15.30 17.37 28.34
N PRO A 260 -14.68 17.21 29.53
CA PRO A 260 -13.73 16.13 29.78
C PRO A 260 -14.36 14.73 29.71
N TRP A 261 -13.77 13.86 28.90
CA TRP A 261 -14.21 12.46 28.71
C TRP A 261 -14.13 11.66 30.01
N GLN A 262 -15.12 10.80 30.26
CA GLN A 262 -14.97 9.78 31.31
C GLN A 262 -14.03 8.67 30.81
N PRO A 263 -13.15 8.12 31.68
CA PRO A 263 -12.34 6.97 31.32
C PRO A 263 -13.20 5.78 30.89
N TRP A 264 -12.71 5.01 29.91
CA TRP A 264 -13.38 3.77 29.52
C TRP A 264 -13.51 2.81 30.69
N LYS A 265 -14.69 2.21 30.85
CA LYS A 265 -15.02 1.31 31.98
C LYS A 265 -14.50 -0.11 31.80
N GLY A 266 -13.77 -0.39 30.71
CA GLY A 266 -13.38 -1.74 30.33
C GLY A 266 -14.53 -2.57 29.79
N PHE A 267 -14.27 -3.86 29.57
CA PHE A 267 -15.31 -4.83 29.22
C PHE A 267 -16.03 -5.30 30.48
N THR A 268 -17.36 -5.13 30.56
CA THR A 268 -18.14 -5.47 31.77
C THR A 268 -18.25 -6.99 32.03
N LEU A 269 -17.81 -7.81 31.07
CA LEU A 269 -17.77 -9.27 31.14
C LEU A 269 -16.36 -9.81 31.44
N ASP A 270 -15.37 -8.93 31.56
CA ASP A 270 -14.00 -9.28 31.90
C ASP A 270 -13.86 -9.46 33.41
N ASN A 271 -13.79 -10.71 33.86
CA ASN A 271 -13.50 -11.03 35.24
C ASN A 271 -11.99 -10.81 35.48
N GLU A 272 -11.61 -9.75 36.21
CA GLU A 272 -10.24 -9.22 36.38
C GLU A 272 -9.16 -10.19 36.93
N ASN A 273 -9.42 -11.49 37.02
CA ASN A 273 -8.47 -12.52 37.45
C ASN A 273 -7.31 -12.76 36.45
N HIS A 274 -7.30 -12.08 35.31
CA HIS A 274 -6.17 -12.10 34.37
C HIS A 274 -5.10 -11.09 34.82
N SER A 275 -4.13 -11.56 35.60
CA SER A 275 -2.89 -10.82 35.89
C SER A 275 -2.33 -10.20 34.60
N SER A 276 -2.06 -8.90 34.60
CA SER A 276 -1.67 -8.10 33.43
C SER A 276 -0.43 -8.67 32.74
N SER A 277 -0.64 -9.58 31.79
CA SER A 277 0.40 -10.24 31.02
C SER A 277 0.56 -9.50 29.71
N ARG A 278 1.79 -9.04 29.43
CA ARG A 278 2.11 -8.34 28.19
C ARG A 278 1.84 -9.27 27.01
N GLY A 279 1.09 -8.79 26.02
CA GLY A 279 0.88 -9.50 24.76
C GLY A 279 2.19 -9.75 24.01
N SER A 280 2.17 -10.66 23.04
CA SER A 280 3.34 -11.05 22.26
C SER A 280 3.15 -10.74 20.77
N LEU A 281 2.93 -9.47 20.44
CA LEU A 281 2.76 -9.02 19.05
C LEU A 281 4.05 -9.24 18.25
N ARG A 282 3.88 -9.69 17.00
CA ARG A 282 4.95 -9.85 15.99
C ARG A 282 4.90 -8.75 14.94
N PHE A 283 3.73 -8.15 14.73
CA PHE A 283 3.51 -7.04 13.81
C PHE A 283 2.67 -5.96 14.52
N LEU A 284 3.13 -4.71 14.44
CA LEU A 284 2.40 -3.52 14.88
C LEU A 284 2.48 -2.43 13.80
N ARG A 285 1.34 -1.96 13.32
CA ARG A 285 1.21 -0.78 12.45
C ARG A 285 0.40 0.29 13.16
N LEU A 286 0.96 1.49 13.26
CA LEU A 286 0.35 2.70 13.81
C LEU A 286 0.32 3.77 12.72
N SER A 287 -0.88 4.08 12.25
CA SER A 287 -1.21 5.29 11.49
C SER A 287 -2.27 6.03 12.31
N THR A 288 -1.93 7.22 12.78
CA THR A 288 -2.67 8.09 13.72
C THR A 288 -2.95 9.46 13.08
N TYR A 289 -3.95 10.22 13.54
CA TYR A 289 -4.15 11.59 13.06
C TYR A 289 -3.06 12.50 13.59
N GLU A 290 -2.84 12.38 14.90
CA GLU A 290 -1.82 13.09 15.65
C GLU A 290 -0.46 12.42 15.50
N ASP A 291 0.58 13.14 15.94
CA ASP A 291 1.94 12.63 15.91
C ASP A 291 2.12 11.56 17.01
N ILE A 292 3.08 10.65 16.81
CA ILE A 292 3.27 9.48 17.64
C ILE A 292 4.01 9.91 18.90
N THR A 293 3.23 10.17 19.95
CA THR A 293 3.72 10.73 21.22
C THR A 293 4.45 9.72 22.10
N SER A 294 5.29 10.22 23.00
CA SER A 294 5.97 9.38 24.00
C SER A 294 4.98 8.65 24.91
N GLN A 295 3.79 9.21 25.15
CA GLN A 295 2.73 8.53 25.91
C GLN A 295 2.13 7.35 25.12
N LEU A 296 1.86 7.52 23.83
CA LEU A 296 1.38 6.42 22.97
C LEU A 296 2.38 5.25 22.96
N VAL A 297 3.69 5.53 22.90
CA VAL A 297 4.74 4.51 22.97
C VAL A 297 4.77 3.82 24.35
N LYS A 298 4.59 4.55 25.45
CA LYS A 298 4.52 3.99 26.82
C LYS A 298 3.34 3.03 26.97
N ASP A 299 2.17 3.40 26.46
CA ASP A 299 0.95 2.58 26.53
C ASP A 299 1.11 1.26 25.74
N TRP A 300 1.72 1.32 24.56
CA TRP A 300 2.07 0.12 23.77
C TRP A 300 3.11 -0.75 24.47
N ARG A 301 4.16 -0.13 25.07
CA ARG A 301 5.17 -0.84 25.85
C ARG A 301 4.55 -1.55 27.07
N ALA A 302 3.58 -0.93 27.72
CA ALA A 302 2.83 -1.56 28.83
C ALA A 302 2.01 -2.76 28.35
N SER A 303 1.40 -2.67 27.16
CA SER A 303 0.46 -3.68 26.65
C SER A 303 1.10 -4.88 25.97
N THR A 304 2.25 -4.72 25.29
CA THR A 304 2.95 -5.83 24.59
C THR A 304 4.45 -5.87 24.86
N ASP A 305 5.03 -7.07 24.80
CA ASP A 305 6.47 -7.27 24.78
C ASP A 305 7.07 -7.03 23.38
N PHE A 306 7.89 -5.99 23.27
CA PHE A 306 8.61 -5.65 22.05
C PHE A 306 9.77 -6.60 21.73
N SER A 307 10.19 -7.48 22.65
CA SER A 307 11.31 -8.40 22.41
C SER A 307 11.05 -9.39 21.25
N VAL A 308 9.78 -9.73 21.01
CA VAL A 308 9.31 -10.65 19.98
C VAL A 308 8.74 -9.96 18.72
N LEU A 309 8.74 -8.63 18.70
CA LEU A 309 8.23 -7.84 17.58
C LEU A 309 9.19 -7.94 16.38
N ARG A 310 8.66 -8.26 15.19
CA ARG A 310 9.42 -8.43 13.95
C ARG A 310 9.21 -7.29 12.97
N THR A 311 8.00 -6.74 12.95
CA THR A 311 7.63 -5.61 12.10
C THR A 311 7.02 -4.50 12.93
N LEU A 312 7.59 -3.29 12.80
CA LEU A 312 7.06 -2.06 13.36
C LEU A 312 6.85 -1.06 12.22
N LYS A 313 5.62 -0.56 12.05
CA LYS A 313 5.32 0.53 11.13
C LYS A 313 4.74 1.71 11.90
N LEU A 314 5.49 2.81 11.93
CA LEU A 314 5.08 4.11 12.44
C LEU A 314 4.88 5.02 11.24
N GLU A 315 3.64 5.18 10.79
CA GLU A 315 3.30 5.84 9.51
C GLU A 315 2.77 7.26 9.70
N SER A 316 2.58 7.68 10.96
CA SER A 316 2.45 9.08 11.35
C SER A 316 3.81 9.62 11.83
N VAL A 317 3.96 10.95 11.86
CA VAL A 317 5.21 11.59 12.28
C VAL A 317 5.47 11.20 13.72
N ILE A 318 6.71 10.83 14.06
CA ILE A 318 7.11 10.57 15.43
C ILE A 318 7.61 11.85 16.11
N GLU A 319 7.26 12.09 17.37
CA GLU A 319 7.78 13.20 18.17
C GLU A 319 9.23 12.95 18.62
N GLU A 320 9.99 14.01 18.92
CA GLU A 320 11.39 13.90 19.36
C GLU A 320 11.54 13.07 20.64
N ASP A 321 10.69 13.32 21.64
CA ASP A 321 10.73 12.62 22.94
C ASP A 321 10.22 11.16 22.85
N ALA A 322 9.41 10.86 21.85
CA ALA A 322 8.97 9.52 21.51
C ALA A 322 10.11 8.72 20.85
N ALA A 323 10.86 9.33 19.93
CA ALA A 323 12.08 8.74 19.37
C ALA A 323 13.15 8.52 20.45
N GLU A 324 13.34 9.50 21.36
CA GLU A 324 14.22 9.38 22.52
C GLU A 324 13.84 8.18 23.40
N PHE A 325 12.56 8.06 23.75
CA PHE A 325 12.05 6.96 24.57
C PHE A 325 12.17 5.60 23.85
N LEU A 326 11.89 5.52 22.54
CA LEU A 326 12.12 4.30 21.77
C LEU A 326 13.59 3.87 21.79
N SER A 327 14.54 4.81 21.71
CA SER A 327 15.98 4.51 21.69
C SER A 327 16.55 4.11 23.05
N THR A 328 16.08 4.72 24.14
CA THR A 328 16.65 4.56 25.49
C THR A 328 15.91 3.54 26.35
N ASN A 329 14.61 3.36 26.14
CA ASN A 329 13.71 2.65 27.03
C ASN A 329 13.09 1.39 26.41
N CYS A 330 13.07 1.27 25.09
CA CYS A 330 12.55 0.10 24.39
C CYS A 330 13.68 -0.80 23.87
N SER A 331 13.35 -2.06 23.57
CA SER A 331 14.31 -3.02 23.02
C SER A 331 13.61 -3.93 22.03
N PHE A 332 14.21 -4.07 20.85
CA PHE A 332 13.61 -4.69 19.67
C PHE A 332 14.52 -5.78 19.03
N PRO A 333 15.06 -6.75 19.80
CA PRO A 333 16.05 -7.73 19.31
C PRO A 333 15.55 -8.65 18.19
N SER A 334 14.24 -8.82 18.02
CA SER A 334 13.64 -9.63 16.93
C SER A 334 13.26 -8.82 15.68
N LEU A 335 13.48 -7.50 15.67
CA LEU A 335 12.95 -6.61 14.64
C LEU A 335 13.73 -6.75 13.33
N THR A 336 13.03 -7.03 12.24
CA THR A 336 13.61 -7.21 10.91
C THR A 336 13.07 -6.21 9.89
N ASN A 337 11.93 -5.57 10.18
CA ASN A 337 11.23 -4.69 9.25
C ASN A 337 10.76 -3.41 9.98
N LEU A 338 11.19 -2.26 9.51
CA LEU A 338 10.81 -0.95 10.05
C LEU A 338 10.20 -0.06 8.96
N SER A 339 9.15 0.68 9.31
CA SER A 339 8.70 1.86 8.55
C SER A 339 8.58 3.05 9.49
N LEU A 340 9.18 4.19 9.13
CA LEU A 340 9.09 5.46 9.84
C LEU A 340 8.68 6.58 8.88
N LYS A 341 7.79 7.47 9.35
CA LYS A 341 7.59 8.80 8.77
C LYS A 341 8.36 9.83 9.60
N LEU A 342 9.28 10.54 8.96
CA LEU A 342 10.15 11.56 9.56
C LEU A 342 9.96 12.87 8.80
N GLY A 343 9.68 13.97 9.50
CA GLY A 343 9.38 15.26 8.87
C GLY A 343 8.31 16.04 9.61
N ALA A 344 7.91 17.19 9.08
CA ALA A 344 6.78 17.96 9.61
C ALA A 344 5.44 17.27 9.29
N ARG A 345 4.43 17.49 10.15
CA ARG A 345 3.07 16.97 9.98
C ARG A 345 2.40 17.55 8.73
N ASN A 346 2.42 18.89 8.63
CA ASN A 346 1.98 19.73 7.51
C ASN A 346 3.05 20.83 7.26
N HIS A 347 2.92 21.57 6.14
CA HIS A 347 3.83 22.68 5.79
C HIS A 347 3.72 23.90 6.72
N ASP A 348 2.61 24.08 7.45
CA ASP A 348 2.42 25.18 8.40
C ASP A 348 3.22 25.01 9.71
N TYR A 349 3.90 23.88 9.90
CA TYR A 349 4.78 23.63 11.04
C TYR A 349 6.23 23.97 10.69
N PRO A 350 7.03 24.51 11.63
CA PRO A 350 8.43 24.79 11.37
C PRO A 350 9.18 23.53 10.93
N PRO A 351 10.22 23.67 10.07
CA PRO A 351 11.01 22.54 9.62
C PRO A 351 11.63 21.80 10.82
N PRO A 352 11.72 20.45 10.78
CA PRO A 352 12.25 19.69 11.91
C PRO A 352 13.67 20.12 12.26
N THR A 353 13.94 20.23 13.56
CA THR A 353 15.25 20.66 14.07
C THR A 353 16.33 19.63 13.76
N ARG A 354 17.59 20.02 13.96
CA ARG A 354 18.70 19.06 13.95
C ARG A 354 18.54 18.01 15.05
N ASP A 355 18.14 18.44 16.26
CA ASP A 355 18.01 17.58 17.43
C ASP A 355 16.95 16.48 17.22
N TYR A 356 15.86 16.81 16.52
CA TYR A 356 14.87 15.85 16.03
C TYR A 356 15.49 14.71 15.21
N PHE A 357 16.29 15.04 14.19
CA PHE A 357 16.96 14.04 13.37
C PHE A 357 18.05 13.29 14.14
N ASP A 358 18.73 13.93 15.09
CA ASP A 358 19.71 13.28 15.97
C ASP A 358 19.02 12.33 16.98
N ALA A 359 17.78 12.57 17.41
CA ALA A 359 16.94 11.62 18.14
C ALA A 359 16.49 10.43 17.27
N ALA A 360 16.00 10.70 16.05
CA ALA A 360 15.63 9.66 15.10
C ALA A 360 16.83 8.75 14.72
N ASN A 361 18.01 9.33 14.51
CA ASN A 361 19.27 8.61 14.26
C ASN A 361 19.65 7.70 15.44
N ARG A 362 19.49 8.17 16.69
CA ARG A 362 19.77 7.36 17.88
C ARG A 362 18.82 6.19 18.02
N PHE A 363 17.53 6.37 17.70
CA PHE A 363 16.59 5.25 17.62
C PHE A 363 16.97 4.26 16.52
N LEU A 364 17.22 4.71 15.29
CA LEU A 364 17.62 3.84 14.17
C LEU A 364 18.88 3.01 14.50
N ARG A 365 19.89 3.62 15.14
CA ARG A 365 21.11 2.94 15.59
C ARG A 365 20.95 2.03 16.81
N SER A 366 19.86 2.13 17.59
CA SER A 366 19.59 1.22 18.71
C SER A 366 18.96 -0.11 18.28
N LEU A 367 18.54 -0.21 17.01
CA LEU A 367 17.89 -1.40 16.45
C LEU A 367 18.94 -2.40 15.95
N PRO A 368 18.61 -3.70 15.89
CA PRO A 368 19.42 -4.67 15.13
C PRO A 368 19.46 -4.29 13.63
N HIS A 369 20.43 -4.85 12.91
CA HIS A 369 20.52 -4.73 11.45
C HIS A 369 19.23 -5.22 10.77
N LEU A 370 18.57 -4.32 10.03
CA LEU A 370 17.25 -4.55 9.44
C LEU A 370 17.33 -5.22 8.06
N ASN A 371 16.33 -6.04 7.73
CA ASN A 371 16.15 -6.61 6.38
C ASN A 371 15.30 -5.70 5.48
N THR A 372 14.39 -4.92 6.08
CA THR A 372 13.56 -3.94 5.38
C THR A 372 13.51 -2.63 6.14
N LEU A 373 13.77 -1.54 5.44
CA LEU A 373 13.67 -0.19 5.95
C LEU A 373 12.79 0.66 5.02
N SER A 374 11.85 1.38 5.59
CA SER A 374 10.98 2.34 4.90
C SER A 374 11.06 3.67 5.63
N LEU A 375 11.48 4.71 4.92
CA LEU A 375 11.62 6.08 5.41
C LEU A 375 10.81 7.01 4.51
N VAL A 376 9.89 7.77 5.11
CA VAL A 376 8.95 8.64 4.40
C VAL A 376 9.08 10.07 4.89
N GLY A 377 9.29 11.01 3.97
CA GLY A 377 9.45 12.44 4.23
C GLY A 377 10.80 12.98 3.78
N ASN A 378 11.01 14.30 3.88
CA ASN A 378 12.26 14.94 3.46
C ASN A 378 13.33 14.75 4.55
N ILE A 379 14.33 13.91 4.30
CA ILE A 379 15.32 13.50 5.32
C ILE A 379 16.70 14.03 4.92
N PRO A 380 17.41 14.75 5.79
CA PRO A 380 18.76 15.24 5.51
C PRO A 380 19.71 14.11 5.09
N GLN A 381 20.54 14.37 4.06
CA GLN A 381 21.48 13.38 3.53
C GLN A 381 22.38 12.78 4.63
N VAL A 382 22.84 13.58 5.60
CA VAL A 382 23.65 13.12 6.74
C VAL A 382 22.96 12.03 7.60
N THR A 383 21.64 12.08 7.71
CA THR A 383 20.79 11.10 8.40
C THR A 383 20.62 9.84 7.55
N LEU A 384 20.45 10.00 6.23
CA LEU A 384 20.41 8.88 5.29
C LEU A 384 21.75 8.14 5.24
N ASP A 385 22.87 8.83 5.05
CA ASP A 385 24.23 8.27 5.03
C ASP A 385 24.52 7.52 6.34
N THR A 386 24.17 8.11 7.48
CA THR A 386 24.26 7.47 8.80
C THR A 386 23.45 6.17 8.87
N THR A 387 22.22 6.19 8.37
CA THR A 387 21.29 5.07 8.48
C THR A 387 21.65 3.93 7.53
N LEU A 388 22.02 4.26 6.29
CA LEU A 388 22.47 3.30 5.28
C LEU A 388 23.85 2.73 5.64
N GLY A 389 24.77 3.53 6.19
CA GLY A 389 26.05 3.05 6.70
C GLY A 389 25.94 2.06 7.87
N TYR A 390 24.82 2.05 8.60
CA TYR A 390 24.56 1.10 9.70
C TYR A 390 23.71 -0.11 9.27
N HIS A 391 22.62 0.09 8.50
CA HIS A 391 21.72 -1.00 8.12
C HIS A 391 21.98 -1.60 6.73
N GLY A 392 22.64 -0.87 5.83
CA GLY A 392 22.68 -1.19 4.40
C GLY A 392 23.17 -2.60 4.07
N SER A 393 24.18 -3.09 4.79
CA SER A 393 24.76 -4.43 4.57
C SER A 393 23.78 -5.60 4.75
N SER A 394 22.65 -5.40 5.44
CA SER A 394 21.57 -6.40 5.60
C SER A 394 20.29 -6.07 4.84
N LEU A 395 20.16 -4.87 4.27
CA LEU A 395 18.92 -4.45 3.61
C LEU A 395 18.70 -5.20 2.29
N HIS A 396 17.57 -5.91 2.24
CA HIS A 396 17.04 -6.54 1.02
C HIS A 396 15.92 -5.69 0.41
N LYS A 397 15.22 -4.89 1.23
CA LYS A 397 14.20 -3.93 0.79
C LYS A 397 14.41 -2.54 1.38
N LEU A 398 14.39 -1.51 0.54
CA LEU A 398 14.51 -0.10 0.92
C LEU A 398 13.40 0.72 0.26
N LEU A 399 12.70 1.54 1.04
CA LEU A 399 11.74 2.54 0.55
C LEU A 399 12.13 3.93 1.05
N LEU A 400 12.36 4.85 0.12
CA LEU A 400 12.66 6.26 0.37
C LEU A 400 11.65 7.13 -0.40
N ALA A 401 10.56 7.52 0.27
CA ALA A 401 9.49 8.28 -0.37
C ALA A 401 9.52 9.76 0.03
N ARG A 402 9.21 10.65 -0.93
CA ARG A 402 9.16 12.12 -0.76
C ARG A 402 10.52 12.77 -0.43
N GLN A 403 11.60 12.20 -0.95
CA GLN A 403 12.93 12.81 -0.87
C GLN A 403 13.07 13.90 -1.94
N GLN A 404 13.35 15.14 -1.54
CA GLN A 404 13.56 16.28 -2.45
C GLN A 404 15.02 16.34 -2.90
N VAL A 405 15.44 15.40 -3.76
CA VAL A 405 16.82 15.31 -4.24
C VAL A 405 16.85 15.44 -5.76
N THR A 406 17.54 16.46 -6.26
CA THR A 406 17.60 16.84 -7.68
C THR A 406 19.02 16.78 -8.26
N GLY A 407 19.11 16.67 -9.59
CA GLY A 407 20.37 16.78 -10.34
C GLY A 407 21.50 15.87 -9.85
N ILE A 408 22.69 16.45 -9.66
CA ILE A 408 23.92 15.73 -9.29
C ILE A 408 23.78 15.02 -7.92
N LEU A 409 23.02 15.61 -6.98
CA LEU A 409 22.79 15.01 -5.67
C LEU A 409 22.01 13.70 -5.76
N LEU A 410 21.07 13.58 -6.71
CA LEU A 410 20.31 12.36 -6.92
C LEU A 410 21.21 11.23 -7.44
N GLN A 411 22.08 11.54 -8.40
CA GLN A 411 22.99 10.56 -8.97
C GLN A 411 24.00 10.05 -7.92
N ARG A 412 24.48 10.94 -7.05
CA ARG A 412 25.30 10.57 -5.89
C ARG A 412 24.51 9.70 -4.91
N HIS A 413 23.30 10.10 -4.52
CA HIS A 413 22.46 9.34 -3.58
C HIS A 413 22.16 7.91 -4.08
N ILE A 414 21.92 7.71 -5.38
CA ILE A 414 21.75 6.36 -5.96
C ILE A 414 23.07 5.56 -5.90
N ALA A 415 24.22 6.20 -6.10
CA ALA A 415 25.53 5.56 -5.94
C ALA A 415 25.83 5.19 -4.48
N ASP A 416 25.47 6.05 -3.52
CA ASP A 416 25.60 5.79 -2.09
C ASP A 416 24.70 4.59 -1.68
N ILE A 417 23.45 4.52 -2.16
CA ILE A 417 22.56 3.34 -1.96
C ILE A 417 23.23 2.06 -2.48
N LYS A 418 23.87 2.10 -3.65
CA LYS A 418 24.57 0.95 -4.24
C LYS A 418 25.77 0.50 -3.39
N GLU A 419 26.53 1.44 -2.85
CA GLU A 419 27.71 1.15 -2.03
C GLU A 419 27.30 0.57 -0.66
N TYR A 420 26.34 1.20 0.02
CA TYR A 420 25.89 0.77 1.35
C TYR A 420 25.00 -0.48 1.32
N CYS A 421 24.22 -0.72 0.26
CA CYS A 421 23.19 -1.77 0.21
C CYS A 421 23.46 -2.87 -0.85
N PRO A 422 24.53 -3.68 -0.71
CA PRO A 422 24.91 -4.68 -1.71
C PRO A 422 23.93 -5.86 -1.84
N LEU A 423 23.03 -6.04 -0.86
CA LEU A 423 22.01 -7.11 -0.84
C LEU A 423 20.62 -6.65 -1.34
N LEU A 424 20.49 -5.41 -1.82
CA LEU A 424 19.21 -4.81 -2.16
C LEU A 424 18.54 -5.47 -3.37
N GLU A 425 17.34 -6.01 -3.16
CA GLU A 425 16.52 -6.72 -4.16
C GLU A 425 15.26 -5.93 -4.55
N ASP A 426 14.71 -5.14 -3.62
CA ASP A 426 13.48 -4.35 -3.76
C ASP A 426 13.75 -2.91 -3.33
N LEU A 427 13.63 -1.97 -4.27
CA LEU A 427 13.84 -0.54 -4.01
C LEU A 427 12.57 0.25 -4.37
N SER A 428 12.22 1.23 -3.56
CA SER A 428 11.20 2.22 -3.87
C SER A 428 11.80 3.61 -3.67
N LEU A 429 11.77 4.47 -4.68
CA LEU A 429 12.28 5.84 -4.57
C LEU A 429 11.47 6.87 -5.37
N SER A 430 11.54 8.12 -4.92
CA SER A 430 11.13 9.30 -5.68
C SER A 430 12.25 9.78 -6.63
N ILE A 431 11.90 10.16 -7.86
CA ILE A 431 12.84 10.77 -8.84
C ILE A 431 12.14 11.96 -9.52
N PRO A 432 12.73 13.16 -9.56
CA PRO A 432 12.22 14.28 -10.34
C PRO A 432 12.11 13.96 -11.84
N ARG A 433 11.01 14.39 -12.47
CA ARG A 433 10.83 14.34 -13.92
C ARG A 433 11.40 15.58 -14.57
N SER A 434 12.30 15.36 -15.52
CA SER A 434 12.97 16.40 -16.30
C SER A 434 12.66 16.20 -17.79
N ARG A 435 11.38 15.92 -18.11
CA ARG A 435 10.88 15.75 -19.48
C ARG A 435 11.60 14.63 -20.26
N GLY A 436 12.14 13.62 -19.56
CA GLY A 436 12.89 12.51 -20.17
C GLY A 436 14.33 12.85 -20.57
N ASP A 437 14.94 13.90 -20.02
CA ASP A 437 16.27 14.36 -20.42
C ASP A 437 17.43 13.37 -20.13
N ALA A 438 18.64 13.74 -20.56
CA ALA A 438 19.85 12.94 -20.36
C ALA A 438 20.17 12.69 -18.87
N THR A 439 19.78 13.60 -17.97
CA THR A 439 19.96 13.48 -16.52
C THR A 439 19.04 12.42 -15.95
N GLU A 440 17.77 12.43 -16.36
CA GLU A 440 16.75 11.43 -16.01
C GLU A 440 17.20 10.02 -16.46
N VAL A 441 17.64 9.90 -17.71
CA VAL A 441 18.13 8.65 -18.29
C VAL A 441 19.41 8.17 -17.59
N ALA A 442 20.28 9.07 -17.16
CA ALA A 442 21.46 8.74 -16.35
C ALA A 442 21.06 8.21 -14.95
N ALA A 443 20.04 8.79 -14.30
CA ALA A 443 19.53 8.28 -13.02
C ALA A 443 18.95 6.86 -13.17
N TYR A 444 18.14 6.60 -14.20
CA TYR A 444 17.61 5.26 -14.50
C TYR A 444 18.73 4.23 -14.72
N LYS A 445 19.75 4.56 -15.51
CA LYS A 445 20.93 3.69 -15.71
C LYS A 445 21.72 3.48 -14.41
N THR A 446 21.84 4.50 -13.57
CA THR A 446 22.55 4.41 -12.29
C THR A 446 21.84 3.44 -11.33
N LEU A 447 20.50 3.47 -11.28
CA LEU A 447 19.68 2.48 -10.55
C LEU A 447 19.87 1.06 -11.08
N GLY A 448 19.91 0.92 -12.41
CA GLY A 448 20.21 -0.35 -13.08
C GLY A 448 21.51 -0.98 -12.59
N SER A 449 22.49 -0.15 -12.22
CA SER A 449 23.80 -0.61 -11.78
C SER A 449 23.85 -1.27 -10.39
N ILE A 450 22.73 -1.32 -9.66
CA ILE A 450 22.59 -2.06 -8.40
C ILE A 450 22.49 -3.57 -8.71
N PRO A 451 23.47 -4.41 -8.30
CA PRO A 451 23.61 -5.76 -8.86
C PRO A 451 22.44 -6.72 -8.57
N ARG A 452 21.79 -6.62 -7.41
CA ARG A 452 20.71 -7.54 -6.98
C ARG A 452 19.29 -7.02 -7.16
N LEU A 453 19.14 -5.75 -7.55
CA LEU A 453 17.85 -5.08 -7.69
C LEU A 453 16.97 -5.77 -8.74
N GLN A 454 15.92 -6.44 -8.30
CA GLN A 454 14.98 -7.18 -9.16
C GLN A 454 13.61 -6.49 -9.23
N ARG A 455 13.21 -5.76 -8.18
CA ARG A 455 11.93 -5.05 -8.12
C ARG A 455 12.15 -3.58 -7.82
N LEU A 456 11.51 -2.72 -8.59
CA LEU A 456 11.63 -1.28 -8.44
C LEU A 456 10.25 -0.62 -8.42
N ARG A 457 10.02 0.29 -7.46
CA ARG A 457 8.92 1.25 -7.52
C ARG A 457 9.48 2.64 -7.73
N LEU A 458 9.10 3.28 -8.83
CA LEU A 458 9.45 4.66 -9.14
C LEU A 458 8.24 5.56 -8.99
N ASP A 459 8.35 6.47 -8.03
CA ASP A 459 7.45 7.60 -7.87
C ASP A 459 8.08 8.79 -8.60
N LEU A 460 7.57 9.09 -9.80
CA LEU A 460 8.09 10.13 -10.68
C LEU A 460 7.50 11.49 -10.26
N ASP A 461 8.33 12.35 -9.68
CA ASP A 461 7.91 13.64 -9.13
C ASP A 461 7.81 14.68 -10.24
N ALA A 462 6.58 15.14 -10.50
CA ALA A 462 6.24 16.13 -11.52
C ALA A 462 5.97 17.54 -10.92
N SER A 463 6.26 17.76 -9.64
CA SER A 463 6.13 19.07 -8.98
C SER A 463 7.19 20.06 -9.47
N ASP A 464 6.82 21.33 -9.55
CA ASP A 464 7.73 22.41 -9.97
C ASP A 464 8.20 23.22 -8.74
N PHE A 465 9.20 22.69 -8.03
CA PHE A 465 9.73 23.32 -6.81
C PHE A 465 10.46 24.65 -7.09
N ALA A 466 10.72 25.04 -8.35
CA ALA A 466 11.31 26.35 -8.66
C ALA A 466 10.33 27.52 -8.39
N VAL A 467 9.02 27.24 -8.33
CA VAL A 467 7.99 28.19 -7.93
C VAL A 467 8.01 28.48 -6.41
N LEU A 468 8.72 27.66 -5.62
CA LEU A 468 8.61 27.61 -4.14
C LEU A 468 9.71 28.31 -3.35
N CYS A 469 10.74 28.88 -3.99
CA CYS A 469 11.77 29.59 -3.23
C CYS A 469 11.17 30.87 -2.65
N GLU A 470 10.73 30.81 -1.39
CA GLU A 470 10.62 31.99 -0.53
C GLU A 470 12.06 32.41 -0.24
N ASP A 471 12.55 33.36 -1.03
CA ASP A 471 13.77 34.09 -0.69
C ASP A 471 13.36 35.03 0.47
N ASP A 472 13.84 34.75 1.69
CA ASP A 472 13.58 35.50 2.94
C ASP A 472 14.19 36.93 2.94
N ASP A 473 14.48 37.50 1.76
CA ASP A 473 15.09 38.82 1.61
C ASP A 473 14.01 39.90 1.48
N ASP A 474 14.00 40.84 2.44
CA ASP A 474 13.11 42.02 2.55
C ASP A 474 13.28 43.01 1.38
N ASP A 475 12.90 42.65 0.15
CA ASP A 475 12.82 43.58 -1.01
C ASP A 475 11.37 43.74 -1.49
N ASP A 476 10.91 45.00 -1.60
CA ASP A 476 9.55 45.43 -1.99
C ASP A 476 9.17 45.12 -3.48
N GLU A 477 9.87 44.20 -4.16
CA GLU A 477 9.57 43.82 -5.56
C GLU A 477 8.51 42.70 -5.64
N GLU A 478 7.57 42.80 -6.60
CA GLU A 478 6.57 41.76 -6.81
C GLU A 478 7.26 40.41 -7.11
N PRO A 479 6.97 39.34 -6.35
CA PRO A 479 7.77 38.13 -6.30
C PRO A 479 7.55 37.27 -7.56
N ASN A 480 8.34 37.58 -8.59
CA ASN A 480 8.28 36.92 -9.87
C ASN A 480 8.86 35.50 -9.79
N VAL A 481 8.16 34.51 -10.34
CA VAL A 481 8.72 33.17 -10.52
C VAL A 481 9.96 33.25 -11.41
N PRO A 482 11.05 32.52 -11.11
CA PRO A 482 12.20 32.41 -12.02
C PRO A 482 11.74 32.06 -13.45
N ASN A 483 12.25 32.76 -14.46
CA ASN A 483 11.85 32.49 -15.85
C ASN A 483 12.68 31.34 -16.44
N ASP A 484 12.04 30.30 -16.95
CA ASP A 484 12.71 29.24 -17.71
C ASP A 484 13.06 29.81 -19.11
N PRO A 485 14.34 29.88 -19.51
CA PRO A 485 14.75 30.42 -20.81
C PRO A 485 14.25 29.58 -22.01
N THR A 486 13.65 28.40 -21.77
CA THR A 486 12.98 27.59 -22.80
C THR A 486 11.51 27.96 -23.05
N PHE A 487 10.95 28.91 -22.29
CA PHE A 487 9.58 29.40 -22.50
C PHE A 487 9.51 30.39 -23.68
N ASP A 488 8.59 30.14 -24.61
CA ASP A 488 8.24 31.08 -25.68
C ASP A 488 7.26 32.18 -25.22
N GLU A 489 6.90 33.10 -26.13
CA GLU A 489 6.00 34.25 -25.84
C GLU A 489 4.62 33.87 -25.28
N PHE A 490 4.15 32.63 -25.48
CA PHE A 490 2.91 32.14 -24.87
C PHE A 490 3.17 31.47 -23.52
N ASP A 491 4.26 30.72 -23.39
CA ASP A 491 4.64 30.06 -22.14
C ASP A 491 5.07 31.08 -21.06
N GLN A 492 5.60 32.24 -21.46
CA GLN A 492 5.95 33.37 -20.59
C GLN A 492 4.74 34.20 -20.11
N GLN A 493 3.53 33.99 -20.65
CA GLN A 493 2.35 34.70 -20.18
C GLN A 493 1.91 34.16 -18.81
N ASP A 494 1.54 35.07 -17.92
CA ASP A 494 0.95 34.74 -16.63
C ASP A 494 -0.31 33.90 -16.82
N PHE A 495 -0.41 32.81 -16.05
CA PHE A 495 -1.64 32.04 -15.99
C PHE A 495 -2.69 32.87 -15.26
N LYS A 496 -3.87 33.04 -15.86
CA LYS A 496 -4.87 34.05 -15.46
C LYS A 496 -5.50 33.83 -14.08
N GLU A 497 -5.20 32.72 -13.40
CA GLU A 497 -5.74 32.40 -12.09
C GLU A 497 -4.62 32.16 -11.07
N SER A 498 -4.72 32.78 -9.90
CA SER A 498 -3.82 32.53 -8.77
C SER A 498 -4.22 31.26 -8.03
N PHE A 499 -3.23 30.43 -7.73
CA PHE A 499 -3.38 29.19 -6.96
C PHE A 499 -3.22 29.38 -5.43
N GLY A 500 -3.18 30.63 -4.95
CA GLY A 500 -2.89 30.95 -3.55
C GLY A 500 -1.39 30.89 -3.20
N SER A 501 -0.51 30.73 -4.19
CA SER A 501 0.93 30.97 -4.05
C SER A 501 1.24 32.47 -4.02
N TYR A 502 2.32 32.84 -3.32
CA TYR A 502 2.83 34.22 -3.30
C TYR A 502 3.33 34.67 -4.68
N ARG A 503 3.87 33.73 -5.48
CA ARG A 503 4.31 33.95 -6.87
C ARG A 503 3.25 33.52 -7.89
N ILE A 504 3.09 34.29 -8.99
CA ILE A 504 2.15 33.98 -10.08
C ILE A 504 2.76 32.95 -11.05
N SER A 505 2.07 31.82 -11.24
CA SER A 505 2.50 30.80 -12.21
C SER A 505 2.26 31.25 -13.65
N ARG A 506 3.24 31.04 -14.55
CA ARG A 506 3.10 31.24 -16.01
C ARG A 506 2.61 29.98 -16.73
N ASN A 507 2.04 30.13 -17.93
CA ASN A 507 1.58 29.05 -18.80
C ASN A 507 2.63 27.92 -18.98
N GLY A 508 3.92 28.27 -19.06
CA GLY A 508 5.02 27.32 -19.19
C GLY A 508 5.16 26.32 -18.04
N HIS A 509 4.82 26.72 -16.80
CA HIS A 509 4.84 25.83 -15.64
C HIS A 509 3.67 24.82 -15.70
N ILE A 510 2.48 25.27 -16.10
CA ILE A 510 1.33 24.39 -16.35
C ILE A 510 1.65 23.39 -17.47
N ARG A 511 2.30 23.86 -18.55
CA ARG A 511 2.80 23.04 -19.65
C ARG A 511 3.81 21.99 -19.18
N ASN A 512 4.81 22.38 -18.39
CA ASN A 512 5.80 21.46 -17.80
C ASN A 512 5.13 20.42 -16.89
N ALA A 513 4.18 20.82 -16.04
CA ALA A 513 3.43 19.91 -15.18
C ALA A 513 2.62 18.88 -15.98
N PHE A 514 1.96 19.28 -17.08
CA PHE A 514 1.29 18.35 -17.99
C PHE A 514 2.28 17.36 -18.62
N ILE A 515 3.40 17.83 -19.16
CA ILE A 515 4.42 16.97 -19.81
C ILE A 515 5.02 15.98 -18.80
N ASN A 516 5.39 16.44 -17.61
CA ASN A 516 6.04 15.61 -16.59
C ASN A 516 5.07 14.60 -15.94
N SER A 517 3.76 14.90 -15.91
CA SER A 517 2.74 14.01 -15.36
C SER A 517 2.29 12.92 -16.35
N ALA A 518 2.43 13.14 -17.66
CA ALA A 518 1.97 12.23 -18.71
C ALA A 518 2.80 10.93 -18.76
N LEU A 519 2.18 9.81 -18.39
CA LEU A 519 2.82 8.49 -18.36
C LEU A 519 1.96 7.42 -19.05
N ASP A 520 2.42 6.91 -20.19
CA ASP A 520 1.77 5.82 -20.94
C ASP A 520 2.63 4.54 -20.97
N GLU A 521 2.08 3.48 -21.58
CA GLU A 521 2.75 2.17 -21.72
C GLU A 521 4.12 2.28 -22.39
N THR A 522 4.27 3.16 -23.39
CA THR A 522 5.50 3.31 -24.17
C THR A 522 6.61 3.85 -23.28
N LEU A 523 6.34 4.93 -22.56
CA LEU A 523 7.33 5.50 -21.61
C LEU A 523 7.61 4.54 -20.45
N ALA A 524 6.59 3.85 -19.90
CA ALA A 524 6.82 2.84 -18.86
C ALA A 524 7.79 1.74 -19.32
N ARG A 525 7.67 1.30 -20.58
CA ARG A 525 8.59 0.35 -21.23
C ARG A 525 9.97 0.95 -21.49
N GLU A 526 10.06 2.20 -21.96
CA GLU A 526 11.35 2.88 -22.15
C GLU A 526 12.13 3.05 -20.83
N ILE A 527 11.44 3.40 -19.74
CA ILE A 527 12.04 3.50 -18.40
C ILE A 527 12.55 2.12 -17.94
N PHE A 528 11.75 1.06 -18.07
CA PHE A 528 12.19 -0.30 -17.73
C PHE A 528 13.47 -0.69 -18.47
N TRP A 529 13.56 -0.43 -19.78
CA TRP A 529 14.75 -0.74 -20.56
C TRP A 529 15.94 0.19 -20.25
N ALA A 530 15.71 1.46 -19.95
CA ALA A 530 16.77 2.37 -19.50
C ALA A 530 17.41 1.84 -18.20
N ILE A 531 16.62 1.40 -17.23
CA ILE A 531 17.11 0.76 -15.99
C ILE A 531 17.81 -0.56 -16.31
N ALA A 532 17.18 -1.45 -17.09
CA ALA A 532 17.77 -2.74 -17.43
C ALA A 532 19.12 -2.61 -18.18
N SER A 533 19.29 -1.56 -18.99
CA SER A 533 20.55 -1.26 -19.70
C SER A 533 21.70 -0.84 -18.78
N GLY A 534 21.42 -0.41 -17.55
CA GLY A 534 22.42 -0.05 -16.55
C GLY A 534 22.99 -1.24 -15.76
N LYS A 535 22.46 -2.45 -15.97
CA LYS A 535 22.86 -3.67 -15.25
C LYS A 535 24.28 -4.10 -15.62
N PRO A 536 25.18 -4.36 -14.65
CA PRO A 536 26.50 -4.92 -14.95
C PRO A 536 26.39 -6.41 -15.30
N ASP A 537 27.39 -6.93 -16.00
CA ASP A 537 27.47 -8.34 -16.38
C ASP A 537 27.38 -9.26 -15.14
N GLY A 538 26.52 -10.28 -15.22
CA GLY A 538 26.26 -11.22 -14.11
C GLY A 538 25.36 -10.69 -12.99
N ALA A 539 24.80 -9.47 -13.11
CA ALA A 539 23.77 -8.98 -12.20
C ALA A 539 22.46 -9.79 -12.31
N MET A 540 21.65 -9.74 -11.25
CA MET A 540 20.25 -10.19 -11.33
C MET A 540 19.48 -9.23 -12.24
N PRO A 541 18.69 -9.74 -13.21
CA PRO A 541 17.91 -8.90 -14.10
C PRO A 541 16.82 -8.13 -13.33
N LEU A 542 16.41 -6.98 -13.87
CA LEU A 542 15.17 -6.35 -13.42
C LEU A 542 13.99 -7.23 -13.83
N GLU A 543 13.18 -7.65 -12.87
CA GLU A 543 11.99 -8.50 -13.05
C GLU A 543 10.70 -7.67 -13.08
N GLU A 544 10.63 -6.61 -12.25
CA GLU A 544 9.41 -5.86 -11.99
C GLU A 544 9.71 -4.36 -11.85
N LEU A 545 8.94 -3.54 -12.56
CA LEU A 545 8.86 -2.09 -12.35
C LEU A 545 7.41 -1.68 -12.13
N THR A 546 7.11 -1.12 -10.95
CA THR A 546 5.93 -0.26 -10.78
C THR A 546 6.37 1.18 -11.00
N VAL A 547 5.68 1.92 -11.87
CA VAL A 547 5.97 3.33 -12.13
C VAL A 547 4.70 4.16 -12.14
N ARG A 548 4.72 5.33 -11.49
CA ARG A 548 3.64 6.32 -11.49
C ARG A 548 4.22 7.72 -11.45
N THR A 549 3.47 8.70 -11.92
CA THR A 549 3.73 10.12 -11.66
C THR A 549 2.95 10.61 -10.46
N TYR A 550 3.48 11.60 -9.75
CA TYR A 550 2.79 12.33 -8.67
C TYR A 550 3.25 13.80 -8.66
N GLY A 551 2.62 14.64 -7.86
CA GLY A 551 3.10 16.02 -7.66
C GLY A 551 2.70 17.02 -8.75
N GLY A 552 2.15 16.56 -9.88
CA GLY A 552 1.50 17.45 -10.85
C GLY A 552 0.47 18.36 -10.17
N CYS A 553 0.49 19.66 -10.52
CA CYS A 553 -0.20 20.76 -9.84
C CYS A 553 0.36 21.25 -8.49
N GLN A 554 1.50 20.75 -7.98
CA GLN A 554 2.14 21.35 -6.81
C GLN A 554 3.05 22.51 -7.25
N PHE A 555 2.49 23.73 -7.25
CA PHE A 555 3.20 24.99 -7.51
C PHE A 555 3.31 25.88 -6.25
N GLY A 556 3.04 25.33 -5.06
CA GLY A 556 2.94 26.07 -3.80
C GLY A 556 2.74 25.15 -2.59
N TYR A 557 3.10 25.60 -1.39
CA TYR A 557 2.89 24.84 -0.15
C TYR A 557 1.41 24.77 0.30
N ASN A 558 0.61 25.80 0.01
CA ASN A 558 -0.77 25.95 0.49
C ASN A 558 -1.81 26.07 -0.66
N GLN A 559 -1.71 25.22 -1.68
CA GLN A 559 -2.61 25.27 -2.84
C GLN A 559 -3.88 24.43 -2.67
N VAL A 560 -5.03 25.10 -2.75
CA VAL A 560 -6.33 24.44 -2.96
C VAL A 560 -6.34 23.88 -4.38
N GLN A 561 -6.21 22.56 -4.52
CA GLN A 561 -6.23 21.87 -5.82
C GLN A 561 -7.48 22.25 -6.61
N ARG A 562 -7.30 22.99 -7.71
CA ARG A 562 -8.39 23.36 -8.61
C ARG A 562 -8.84 22.13 -9.40
N SER A 563 -10.15 21.88 -9.39
CA SER A 563 -10.73 20.64 -9.92
C SER A 563 -10.38 20.39 -11.40
N TYR A 564 -10.36 21.42 -12.25
CA TYR A 564 -10.14 21.25 -13.69
C TYR A 564 -8.70 20.85 -14.06
N ILE A 565 -7.66 21.46 -13.46
CA ILE A 565 -6.27 21.04 -13.71
C ILE A 565 -6.01 19.67 -13.06
N THR A 566 -6.56 19.45 -11.86
CA THR A 566 -6.50 18.16 -11.17
C THR A 566 -7.09 17.05 -12.02
N THR A 567 -8.26 17.25 -12.65
CA THR A 567 -8.84 16.31 -13.61
C THR A 567 -7.91 15.98 -14.78
N ILE A 568 -7.18 16.97 -15.32
CA ILE A 568 -6.20 16.70 -16.38
C ILE A 568 -5.03 15.87 -15.85
N ILE A 569 -4.41 16.28 -14.74
CA ILE A 569 -3.30 15.55 -14.12
C ILE A 569 -3.70 14.11 -13.76
N GLU A 570 -4.90 13.88 -13.21
CA GLU A 570 -5.38 12.53 -12.91
C GLU A 570 -5.58 11.64 -14.15
N ASN A 571 -5.86 12.23 -15.31
CA ASN A 571 -5.98 11.48 -16.57
C ASN A 571 -4.60 11.20 -17.22
N LEU A 572 -3.63 12.09 -17.00
CA LEU A 572 -2.24 11.96 -17.47
C LEU A 572 -1.40 11.02 -16.57
N SER A 573 -1.64 11.05 -15.25
CA SER A 573 -0.84 10.39 -14.22
C SER A 573 -1.24 8.94 -13.98
N ARG A 574 -1.17 8.12 -15.03
CA ARG A 574 -1.45 6.68 -14.94
C ARG A 574 -0.33 5.97 -14.18
N GLN A 575 -0.68 4.88 -13.51
CA GLN A 575 0.30 3.97 -12.91
C GLN A 575 0.42 2.72 -13.78
N TRP A 576 1.65 2.22 -13.94
CA TRP A 576 1.94 1.06 -14.78
C TRP A 576 2.76 0.02 -14.00
N LEU A 577 2.42 -1.24 -14.21
CA LEU A 577 3.20 -2.41 -13.82
C LEU A 577 3.83 -3.00 -15.08
N VAL A 578 5.15 -3.08 -15.10
CA VAL A 578 5.95 -3.70 -16.16
C VAL A 578 6.66 -4.91 -15.55
N GLU A 579 6.20 -6.10 -15.91
CA GLU A 579 6.79 -7.38 -15.50
C GLU A 579 7.58 -7.98 -16.66
N ARG A 580 8.72 -8.58 -16.37
CA ARG A 580 9.40 -9.46 -17.32
C ARG A 580 8.57 -10.73 -17.50
N ASN A 581 8.41 -11.21 -18.73
CA ASN A 581 7.65 -12.44 -19.00
C ASN A 581 8.20 -13.60 -18.12
N PRO A 582 7.36 -14.35 -17.39
CA PRO A 582 7.80 -15.45 -16.53
C PRO A 582 8.29 -16.68 -17.30
N ARG A 583 8.12 -16.71 -18.63
CA ARG A 583 8.65 -17.79 -19.48
C ARG A 583 10.11 -17.58 -19.84
N ASP A 584 10.94 -18.59 -19.58
CA ASP A 584 12.37 -18.58 -19.90
C ASP A 584 12.70 -18.36 -21.39
N ASP A 585 11.82 -18.81 -22.30
CA ASP A 585 12.00 -18.65 -23.75
C ASP A 585 11.58 -17.27 -24.29
N SER A 586 10.83 -16.49 -23.51
CA SER A 586 10.29 -15.17 -23.89
C SER A 586 10.71 -14.04 -22.93
N ARG A 587 11.81 -14.19 -22.17
CA ARG A 587 12.28 -13.22 -21.13
C ARG A 587 12.59 -11.79 -21.61
N GLN A 588 12.58 -11.54 -22.92
CA GLN A 588 12.71 -10.21 -23.53
C GLN A 588 11.37 -9.54 -23.81
N GLU A 589 10.27 -10.30 -23.79
CA GLU A 589 8.92 -9.76 -23.82
C GLU A 589 8.57 -9.22 -22.43
N LEU A 590 7.87 -8.09 -22.40
CA LEU A 590 7.36 -7.48 -21.17
C LEU A 590 5.84 -7.66 -21.12
N VAL A 591 5.34 -8.06 -19.95
CA VAL A 591 3.92 -8.05 -19.62
C VAL A 591 3.64 -6.71 -18.96
N VAL A 592 2.87 -5.86 -19.63
CA VAL A 592 2.58 -4.49 -19.15
C VAL A 592 1.10 -4.36 -18.83
N LYS A 593 0.78 -3.74 -17.68
CA LYS A 593 -0.57 -3.55 -17.17
C LYS A 593 -0.72 -2.15 -16.59
N GLU A 594 -1.80 -1.46 -16.94
CA GLU A 594 -2.22 -0.23 -16.25
C GLU A 594 -2.77 -0.61 -14.86
N LEU A 595 -2.34 0.09 -13.81
CA LEU A 595 -2.77 -0.14 -12.42
C LEU A 595 -3.72 0.97 -11.98
N GLY A 596 -4.91 0.58 -11.53
CA GLY A 596 -6.01 1.51 -11.31
C GLY A 596 -6.67 1.83 -12.66
N GLY A 597 -7.83 1.23 -12.92
CA GLY A 597 -8.52 1.38 -14.19
C GLY A 597 -8.99 2.82 -14.46
N LYS A 598 -9.41 3.05 -15.70
CA LYS A 598 -9.93 4.35 -16.14
C LYS A 598 -11.08 4.76 -15.21
N LYS A 599 -10.88 5.82 -14.40
CA LYS A 599 -11.99 6.47 -13.66
C LYS A 599 -13.15 6.68 -14.64
N LYS A 600 -14.39 6.41 -14.18
CA LYS A 600 -15.63 6.50 -14.98
C LYS A 600 -15.53 7.60 -16.02
N ALA A 601 -15.79 7.26 -17.29
CA ALA A 601 -15.71 8.18 -18.43
C ALA A 601 -16.59 9.43 -18.20
N ASP A 602 -15.97 10.43 -17.58
CA ASP A 602 -16.47 11.79 -17.53
C ASP A 602 -16.23 12.37 -18.91
N ASN A 603 -17.30 12.68 -19.63
CA ASN A 603 -17.21 13.30 -20.95
C ASN A 603 -17.10 14.84 -20.86
N SER A 604 -16.66 15.37 -19.72
CA SER A 604 -16.35 16.78 -19.58
C SER A 604 -15.36 17.24 -20.67
N PRO A 605 -15.64 18.38 -21.34
CA PRO A 605 -14.66 19.01 -22.23
C PRO A 605 -13.44 19.49 -21.44
N LEU A 606 -12.38 19.88 -22.14
CA LEU A 606 -11.30 20.66 -21.52
C LEU A 606 -11.89 21.99 -21.02
N ASP A 607 -11.38 22.46 -19.88
CA ASP A 607 -11.70 23.81 -19.42
C ASP A 607 -11.00 24.84 -20.32
N SER A 608 -11.71 25.91 -20.68
CA SER A 608 -11.26 26.90 -21.66
C SER A 608 -10.03 27.70 -21.22
N MET A 609 -9.68 27.70 -19.93
CA MET A 609 -8.45 28.31 -19.43
C MET A 609 -7.20 27.49 -19.74
N VAL A 610 -7.31 26.16 -19.72
CA VAL A 610 -6.17 25.23 -19.89
C VAL A 610 -6.16 24.54 -21.25
N GLU A 611 -7.28 24.54 -21.99
CA GLU A 611 -7.35 24.02 -23.35
C GLU A 611 -6.26 24.59 -24.27
N PRO A 612 -5.94 25.91 -24.30
CA PRO A 612 -4.88 26.43 -25.15
C PRO A 612 -3.50 25.83 -24.84
N ILE A 613 -3.22 25.59 -23.56
CA ILE A 613 -1.96 24.99 -23.08
C ILE A 613 -1.92 23.51 -23.46
N PHE A 614 -2.98 22.75 -23.15
CA PHE A 614 -3.09 21.33 -23.49
C PHE A 614 -2.98 21.10 -25.00
N ARG A 615 -3.69 21.87 -25.82
CA ARG A 615 -3.72 21.75 -27.28
C ARG A 615 -2.43 22.17 -27.96
N LYS A 616 -1.62 23.02 -27.33
CA LYS A 616 -0.25 23.35 -27.76
C LYS A 616 0.72 22.17 -27.57
N ILE A 617 0.48 21.30 -26.58
CA ILE A 617 1.26 20.06 -26.38
C ILE A 617 0.71 18.92 -27.25
N TRP A 618 -0.60 18.71 -27.23
CA TRP A 618 -1.30 17.61 -27.90
C TRP A 618 -2.48 18.13 -28.74
N PRO A 619 -2.25 18.38 -30.06
CA PRO A 619 -3.31 18.69 -31.00
C PRO A 619 -4.41 17.62 -31.02
N ALA A 620 -5.65 18.03 -31.31
CA ALA A 620 -6.78 17.11 -31.34
C ALA A 620 -6.67 16.05 -32.45
N LYS A 621 -6.97 14.79 -32.15
CA LYS A 621 -7.00 13.72 -33.14
C LYS A 621 -8.31 13.79 -33.93
N HIS A 622 -8.22 14.04 -35.24
CA HIS A 622 -9.38 14.07 -36.14
C HIS A 622 -9.97 12.66 -36.37
N ASN A 623 -10.70 12.13 -35.39
CA ASN A 623 -11.38 10.85 -35.45
C ASN A 623 -12.89 11.04 -35.62
N GLU A 624 -13.52 10.19 -36.45
CA GLU A 624 -14.98 10.26 -36.77
C GLU A 624 -15.91 9.90 -35.58
N GLY A 625 -15.35 9.55 -34.42
CA GLY A 625 -16.04 9.01 -33.25
C GLY A 625 -16.04 9.90 -32.01
N GLY A 626 -16.05 11.22 -32.17
CA GLY A 626 -16.07 12.17 -31.05
C GLY A 626 -14.68 12.52 -30.49
N ASN A 627 -14.50 13.78 -30.10
CA ASN A 627 -13.19 14.37 -29.83
C ASN A 627 -12.83 14.31 -28.33
N ASN A 628 -12.59 13.11 -27.79
CA ASN A 628 -12.25 12.91 -26.38
C ASN A 628 -10.76 13.22 -26.12
N TRP A 629 -10.49 14.38 -25.50
CA TRP A 629 -9.12 14.83 -25.19
C TRP A 629 -8.31 13.86 -24.32
N ARG A 630 -8.97 12.99 -23.57
CA ARG A 630 -8.33 11.95 -22.72
C ARG A 630 -7.61 10.87 -23.51
N ASP A 631 -7.91 10.76 -24.81
CA ASP A 631 -7.24 9.86 -25.76
C ASP A 631 -6.32 10.63 -26.74
N ASP A 632 -6.22 11.96 -26.66
CA ASP A 632 -5.41 12.79 -27.56
C ASP A 632 -3.92 12.85 -27.17
N TRP A 633 -3.59 12.67 -25.90
CA TRP A 633 -2.23 12.81 -25.39
C TRP A 633 -1.36 11.55 -25.56
N ASN A 634 -0.05 11.74 -25.42
CA ASN A 634 0.97 10.72 -25.23
C ASN A 634 2.12 11.30 -24.40
N SER A 635 2.83 10.46 -23.66
CA SER A 635 4.03 10.83 -22.93
C SER A 635 5.17 11.27 -23.86
N TRP A 636 6.10 12.05 -23.31
CA TRP A 636 7.33 12.41 -24.02
C TRP A 636 8.36 11.27 -23.92
N PRO A 637 9.04 10.91 -25.03
CA PRO A 637 9.99 9.80 -25.05
C PRO A 637 11.26 10.14 -24.26
N LEU A 638 11.98 9.11 -23.81
CA LEU A 638 13.28 9.30 -23.17
C LEU A 638 14.35 9.76 -24.18
N PHE A 639 15.28 10.59 -23.69
CA PHE A 639 16.45 11.04 -24.43
C PHE A 639 17.27 9.85 -24.93
N LYS A 640 17.49 9.83 -26.24
CA LYS A 640 18.35 8.87 -26.92
C LYS A 640 19.56 9.66 -27.42
N SER A 641 20.74 9.32 -26.93
CA SER A 641 21.98 9.83 -27.51
C SER A 641 22.08 9.27 -28.94
N ASP A 642 22.22 10.15 -29.92
CA ASP A 642 22.62 9.75 -31.27
C ASP A 642 23.94 8.95 -31.16
N THR A 643 23.92 7.72 -31.68
CA THR A 643 25.01 6.73 -31.58
C THR A 643 26.13 6.96 -32.59
#